data_AF-A0AB39YUA6-F1
#
_entry.id   AF-A0AB39YUA6-F1
#
_cell.length_a   1.000
_cell.length_b   1.000
_cell.length_c   1.000
_cell.angle_alpha   90.00
_cell.angle_beta   90.00
_cell.angle_gamma   90.00
#
_symmetry.space_group_name_H-M   'P 1'
#
loop_
_entity.id
_entity.type
_entity.pdbx_description
1 polymer ?
#
loop_
_entity_poly.entity_id
_entity_poly.type
_entity_poly.pdbx_seq_one_letter_code
_entity_poly.pdbx_strand_id
1 'polypeptide(L)'
;MPSLDRDTLNRDMLSMYTKWRDQYITTDGAEPGEVRVRASDSNYKDGAPSEGVGFAMLLSVYMASPDTSGRSDFDGLFRYYMRNLSPGYNFMGWKVDKEGNNIDPYAAPDGDFDAATSLLMAHKQWGSTGAINYLDEAKKIIRDAMEHLIYKPSYIVKTSQSSSTAVISSYEIPAWFELYKDATGEDRWDKVTDAGYRMFDHFYNLNPSTGLVPYKWVLSSSGAPTYTGTSGPDSNSTSYGFDPSRLPWRVAQDFLWNGTENSPLAHDLPDRNVKWFMSKINDNPDTALGTYNIDGTARATFTSPRNMTGPMAVGAMVDASNQDSLDLLYGYLRKQEPMSDWPGGYYQDAVMIMSMLVLTGNMPNFYDSAPYPTSTMPAPLPVTDTTAPAQPLNVRVTGTTLNTINLAWTAAADDQGPVMYEIRRDGKLFNVTPTLATKLEFLDPGTSYSITVTARDAAGNKMASEPVTGSTMVDTAAPAKTTGIIAQARTLSSVTLKWNKPADNDSINELSYDVFRNGVKVNAGPVYFPSDYKVENLPSGTAQSFTIVATDKSGNRSTSEVFTTSTTSTDVTAPSRPSYLEAGRTTTDTIPLKWTASIDDDPNGSITYDVFNGDTQLNVQPVAGTSFNVTNLHAQTEVSLRVVAKDAAGNTRSSYIYDTSTKKLKGN
;
A
#
# COMPACT_ATOMS: atom_id res chain seq x y z
N MET A 1 -17.67 -3.70 12.38
CA MET A 1 -17.15 -5.01 11.90
C MET A 1 -17.93 -5.40 10.64
N PRO A 2 -17.37 -6.23 9.75
CA PRO A 2 -18.12 -6.77 8.61
C PRO A 2 -19.39 -7.49 9.07
N SER A 3 -20.46 -7.44 8.29
CA SER A 3 -21.81 -7.93 8.64
C SER A 3 -21.96 -9.46 8.67
N LEU A 4 -20.86 -10.21 8.70
CA LEU A 4 -20.86 -11.67 8.76
C LEU A 4 -20.84 -12.16 10.21
N ASP A 5 -21.30 -13.39 10.42
CA ASP A 5 -21.22 -14.04 11.71
C ASP A 5 -19.77 -14.28 12.15
N ARG A 6 -19.53 -14.35 13.46
CA ARG A 6 -18.18 -14.45 14.03
C ARG A 6 -17.46 -15.74 13.59
N ASP A 7 -18.18 -16.85 13.43
CA ASP A 7 -17.58 -18.12 13.02
C ASP A 7 -17.06 -18.04 11.59
N THR A 8 -17.81 -17.38 10.70
CA THR A 8 -17.37 -17.09 9.33
C THR A 8 -16.12 -16.20 9.32
N LEU A 9 -16.08 -15.13 10.11
CA LEU A 9 -14.91 -14.24 10.20
C LEU A 9 -13.66 -14.98 10.71
N ASN A 10 -13.82 -15.80 11.76
CA ASN A 10 -12.72 -16.60 12.30
C ASN A 10 -12.22 -17.66 11.29
N ARG A 11 -13.14 -18.32 10.56
CA ARG A 11 -12.79 -19.29 9.52
C ARG A 11 -12.03 -18.64 8.37
N ASP A 12 -12.47 -17.47 7.92
CA ASP A 12 -11.78 -16.71 6.87
C ASP A 12 -10.35 -16.36 7.32
N MET A 13 -10.18 -15.88 8.56
CA MET A 13 -8.87 -15.52 9.11
C MET A 13 -7.95 -16.73 9.23
N LEU A 14 -8.44 -17.86 9.77
CA LEU A 14 -7.64 -19.08 9.92
C LEU A 14 -7.20 -19.65 8.57
N SER A 15 -8.11 -19.67 7.60
CA SER A 15 -7.83 -20.10 6.23
C SER A 15 -6.72 -19.24 5.60
N MET A 16 -6.84 -17.92 5.72
CA MET A 16 -5.87 -16.98 5.17
C MET A 16 -4.51 -17.06 5.88
N TYR A 17 -4.48 -17.14 7.21
CA TYR A 17 -3.25 -17.31 7.96
C TYR A 17 -2.52 -18.60 7.63
N THR A 18 -3.24 -19.72 7.53
CA THR A 18 -2.64 -21.00 7.14
C THR A 18 -1.92 -20.87 5.79
N LYS A 19 -2.56 -20.24 4.81
CA LYS A 19 -1.99 -20.02 3.47
C LYS A 19 -0.78 -19.09 3.51
N TRP A 20 -0.91 -17.97 4.21
CA TRP A 20 0.18 -17.00 4.39
C TRP A 20 1.39 -17.61 5.05
N ARG A 21 1.18 -18.36 6.13
CA ARG A 21 2.24 -19.03 6.87
C ARG A 21 2.98 -20.04 5.99
N ASP A 22 2.26 -20.93 5.31
CA ASP A 22 2.86 -21.95 4.45
C ASP A 22 3.64 -21.34 3.28
N GLN A 23 3.25 -20.14 2.85
CA GLN A 23 3.88 -19.41 1.76
C GLN A 23 5.14 -18.65 2.22
N TYR A 24 5.06 -17.95 3.36
CA TYR A 24 6.04 -16.94 3.75
C TYR A 24 6.89 -17.30 4.96
N ILE A 25 6.52 -18.27 5.79
CA ILE A 25 7.34 -18.73 6.91
C ILE A 25 8.15 -19.95 6.47
N THR A 26 9.48 -19.87 6.65
CA THR A 26 10.39 -20.90 6.16
C THR A 26 11.56 -21.14 7.11
N THR A 27 12.05 -22.38 7.14
CA THR A 27 13.33 -22.76 7.77
C THR A 27 14.51 -22.70 6.81
N ASP A 28 14.26 -22.66 5.49
CA ASP A 28 15.32 -22.47 4.49
C ASP A 28 16.11 -21.19 4.77
N GLY A 29 17.44 -21.27 4.93
CA GLY A 29 18.31 -20.14 5.27
C GLY A 29 18.22 -19.65 6.74
N ALA A 30 17.45 -20.35 7.59
CA ALA A 30 17.38 -20.09 9.02
C ALA A 30 18.34 -21.03 9.79
N GLU A 31 18.86 -20.58 10.94
CA GLU A 31 19.69 -21.42 11.82
C GLU A 31 18.81 -22.39 12.66
N PRO A 32 19.39 -23.41 13.31
CA PRO A 32 18.63 -24.33 14.15
C PRO A 32 17.78 -23.61 15.22
N GLY A 33 16.47 -23.87 15.19
CA GLY A 33 15.50 -23.24 16.07
C GLY A 33 14.96 -21.90 15.58
N GLU A 34 15.44 -21.37 14.46
CA GLU A 34 14.89 -20.18 13.82
C GLU A 34 13.87 -20.54 12.73
N VAL A 35 13.01 -19.57 12.43
CA VAL A 35 12.30 -19.47 11.15
C VAL A 35 12.44 -18.04 10.66
N ARG A 36 12.32 -17.82 9.36
CA ARG A 36 12.36 -16.48 8.76
C ARG A 36 11.21 -16.26 7.81
N VAL A 37 11.04 -15.00 7.43
CA VAL A 37 10.15 -14.61 6.34
C VAL A 37 10.84 -14.84 5.00
N ARG A 38 10.10 -15.37 4.03
CA ARG A 38 10.49 -15.55 2.63
C ARG A 38 9.84 -14.43 1.81
N ALA A 39 10.49 -13.29 1.67
CA ALA A 39 9.91 -12.20 0.87
C ALA A 39 9.89 -12.51 -0.64
N SER A 40 10.72 -13.45 -1.10
CA SER A 40 10.87 -13.83 -2.54
C SER A 40 11.07 -12.61 -3.44
N ASP A 41 11.86 -11.65 -2.95
CA ASP A 41 12.17 -10.41 -3.63
C ASP A 41 13.69 -10.26 -3.76
N SER A 42 14.14 -10.05 -5.00
CA SER A 42 15.54 -9.80 -5.36
C SER A 42 16.17 -8.64 -4.58
N ASN A 43 15.37 -7.66 -4.16
CA ASN A 43 15.84 -6.56 -3.33
C ASN A 43 16.44 -7.09 -2.03
N TYR A 44 15.84 -8.12 -1.42
CA TYR A 44 16.31 -8.78 -0.20
C TYR A 44 17.15 -10.02 -0.47
N LYS A 45 17.52 -10.31 -1.73
CA LYS A 45 18.19 -11.58 -2.11
C LYS A 45 17.46 -12.81 -1.52
N ASP A 46 16.12 -12.82 -1.66
CA ASP A 46 15.21 -13.84 -1.13
C ASP A 46 15.17 -13.95 0.41
N GLY A 47 15.76 -12.99 1.12
CA GLY A 47 15.70 -12.84 2.57
C GLY A 47 14.45 -12.10 3.05
N ALA A 48 14.61 -11.25 4.07
CA ALA A 48 13.50 -10.59 4.75
C ALA A 48 13.86 -9.14 5.17
N PRO A 49 12.93 -8.19 5.01
CA PRO A 49 13.01 -6.92 5.72
C PRO A 49 12.59 -7.06 7.19
N SER A 50 13.07 -6.16 8.07
CA SER A 50 12.65 -6.13 9.48
C SER A 50 11.13 -5.89 9.63
N GLU A 51 10.54 -5.03 8.78
CA GLU A 51 9.08 -4.86 8.63
C GLU A 51 8.39 -6.21 8.55
N GLY A 52 8.90 -7.07 7.68
CA GLY A 52 8.26 -8.34 7.43
C GLY A 52 8.35 -9.31 8.60
N VAL A 53 9.47 -9.30 9.31
CA VAL A 53 9.65 -10.05 10.56
C VAL A 53 8.70 -9.55 11.64
N GLY A 54 8.55 -8.23 11.79
CA GLY A 54 7.58 -7.61 12.71
C GLY A 54 6.14 -8.04 12.43
N PHE A 55 5.70 -7.97 11.17
CA PHE A 55 4.37 -8.48 10.75
C PHE A 55 4.20 -9.96 11.06
N ALA A 56 5.21 -10.77 10.76
CA ALA A 56 5.17 -12.20 11.00
C ALA A 56 5.06 -12.54 12.49
N MET A 57 5.76 -11.79 13.35
CA MET A 57 5.67 -11.96 14.80
C MET A 57 4.28 -11.57 15.33
N LEU A 58 3.71 -10.44 14.87
CA LEU A 58 2.33 -10.06 15.20
C LEU A 58 1.32 -11.13 14.78
N LEU A 59 1.38 -11.60 13.54
CA LEU A 59 0.48 -12.66 13.07
C LEU A 59 0.63 -13.93 13.91
N SER A 60 1.87 -14.34 14.21
CA SER A 60 2.13 -15.58 14.94
C SER A 60 1.63 -15.53 16.38
N VAL A 61 1.73 -14.39 17.07
CA VAL A 61 1.22 -14.28 18.45
C VAL A 61 -0.31 -14.25 18.51
N TYR A 62 -0.97 -13.55 17.59
CA TYR A 62 -2.44 -13.48 17.56
C TYR A 62 -3.10 -14.76 17.03
N MET A 63 -2.43 -15.48 16.12
CA MET A 63 -2.94 -16.74 15.55
C MET A 63 -2.47 -17.98 16.30
N ALA A 64 -1.78 -17.81 17.43
CA ALA A 64 -1.36 -18.90 18.27
C ALA A 64 -2.54 -19.56 19.00
N SER A 65 -2.54 -20.88 18.95
CA SER A 65 -3.45 -21.75 19.68
C SER A 65 -2.67 -23.00 20.14
N PRO A 66 -3.21 -23.83 21.05
CA PRO A 66 -2.59 -25.10 21.42
C PRO A 66 -2.24 -26.00 20.22
N ASP A 67 -2.96 -25.84 19.10
CA ASP A 67 -2.89 -26.69 17.92
C ASP A 67 -2.26 -25.99 16.70
N THR A 68 -1.73 -24.77 16.88
CA THR A 68 -0.94 -24.09 15.85
C THR A 68 0.50 -23.96 16.30
N SER A 69 1.42 -23.95 15.34
CA SER A 69 2.83 -23.65 15.57
C SER A 69 3.09 -22.18 15.96
N GLY A 70 2.06 -21.39 16.28
CA GLY A 70 2.17 -19.94 16.46
C GLY A 70 3.25 -19.54 17.49
N ARG A 71 3.36 -20.27 18.60
CA ARG A 71 4.44 -20.02 19.58
C ARG A 71 5.82 -20.42 19.07
N SER A 72 5.96 -21.57 18.41
CA SER A 72 7.25 -22.01 17.88
C SER A 72 7.73 -21.14 16.72
N ASP A 73 6.82 -20.70 15.85
CA ASP A 73 7.11 -19.76 14.77
C ASP A 73 7.47 -18.40 15.35
N PHE A 74 6.72 -17.89 16.34
CA PHE A 74 7.05 -16.64 17.03
C PHE A 74 8.44 -16.67 17.65
N ASP A 75 8.73 -17.71 18.45
CA ASP A 75 10.03 -17.86 19.10
C ASP A 75 11.17 -18.00 18.07
N GLY A 76 10.92 -18.67 16.95
CA GLY A 76 11.88 -18.83 15.86
C GLY A 76 12.12 -17.54 15.07
N LEU A 77 11.06 -16.77 14.79
CA LEU A 77 11.14 -15.44 14.18
C LEU A 77 11.89 -14.47 15.09
N PHE A 78 11.65 -14.53 16.40
CA PHE A 78 12.35 -13.67 17.34
C PHE A 78 13.83 -14.02 17.45
N ARG A 79 14.21 -15.30 17.43
CA ARG A 79 15.62 -15.70 17.34
C ARG A 79 16.28 -15.18 16.06
N TYR A 80 15.59 -15.28 14.93
CA TYR A 80 16.05 -14.69 13.66
C TYR A 80 16.21 -13.16 13.75
N TYR A 81 15.26 -12.45 14.37
CA TYR A 81 15.36 -11.00 14.64
C TYR A 81 16.62 -10.68 15.46
N MET A 82 16.86 -11.42 16.55
CA MET A 82 18.01 -11.24 17.43
C MET A 82 19.35 -11.55 16.78
N ARG A 83 19.40 -12.49 15.83
CA ARG A 83 20.61 -12.76 15.04
C ARG A 83 20.99 -11.59 14.13
N ASN A 84 20.00 -10.80 13.73
CA ASN A 84 20.13 -9.75 12.72
C ASN A 84 20.05 -8.32 13.29
N LEU A 85 20.31 -8.15 14.59
CA LEU A 85 20.35 -6.83 15.21
C LEU A 85 21.36 -5.89 14.53
N SER A 86 20.97 -4.62 14.42
CA SER A 86 21.88 -3.54 14.08
C SER A 86 23.02 -3.49 15.11
N PRO A 87 24.29 -3.36 14.68
CA PRO A 87 25.42 -3.37 15.60
C PRO A 87 25.30 -2.32 16.71
N GLY A 88 25.27 -2.78 17.97
CA GLY A 88 25.20 -1.92 19.15
C GLY A 88 23.79 -1.51 19.60
N TYR A 89 22.74 -2.07 19.00
CA TYR A 89 21.36 -1.77 19.31
C TYR A 89 20.54 -3.04 19.55
N ASN A 90 19.37 -2.89 20.16
CA ASN A 90 18.39 -3.96 20.35
C ASN A 90 17.35 -4.06 19.22
N PHE A 91 17.51 -3.29 18.13
CA PHE A 91 16.64 -3.35 16.95
C PHE A 91 17.31 -4.00 15.74
N MET A 92 16.51 -4.51 14.80
CA MET A 92 16.97 -5.30 13.65
C MET A 92 17.42 -4.42 12.47
N GLY A 93 18.47 -4.84 11.76
CA GLY A 93 18.81 -4.25 10.47
C GLY A 93 17.68 -4.48 9.46
N TRP A 94 17.28 -3.42 8.74
CA TRP A 94 16.06 -3.45 7.95
C TRP A 94 16.12 -4.38 6.75
N LYS A 95 17.33 -4.80 6.33
CA LYS A 95 17.55 -5.53 5.08
C LYS A 95 18.50 -6.70 5.28
N VAL A 96 17.95 -7.91 5.25
CA VAL A 96 18.71 -9.17 5.48
C VAL A 96 18.55 -10.10 4.29
N ASP A 97 19.64 -10.76 3.87
CA ASP A 97 19.59 -11.80 2.83
C ASP A 97 19.07 -13.15 3.35
N LYS A 98 18.86 -14.11 2.45
CA LYS A 98 18.31 -15.42 2.82
C LYS A 98 19.22 -16.22 3.75
N GLU A 99 20.52 -15.97 3.75
CA GLU A 99 21.49 -16.62 4.66
C GLU A 99 21.52 -15.97 6.06
N GLY A 100 20.81 -14.86 6.26
CA GLY A 100 20.82 -14.12 7.52
C GLY A 100 21.99 -13.16 7.65
N ASN A 101 22.52 -12.64 6.54
CA ASN A 101 23.50 -11.54 6.57
C ASN A 101 22.78 -10.19 6.43
N ASN A 102 23.10 -9.26 7.32
CA ASN A 102 22.68 -7.87 7.22
C ASN A 102 23.28 -7.21 5.97
N ILE A 103 22.45 -6.98 4.95
CA ILE A 103 22.80 -6.22 3.73
C ILE A 103 22.88 -4.73 4.08
N ASP A 104 21.92 -4.24 4.85
CA ASP A 104 21.89 -2.87 5.36
C ASP A 104 21.48 -2.89 6.85
N PRO A 105 22.41 -2.52 7.76
CA PRO A 105 22.18 -2.61 9.20
C PRO A 105 21.44 -1.41 9.77
N TYR A 106 20.97 -0.44 8.97
CA TYR A 106 20.10 0.62 9.50
C TYR A 106 18.73 0.04 9.91
N ALA A 107 18.09 0.62 10.93
CA ALA A 107 16.75 0.23 11.35
C ALA A 107 15.70 0.79 10.40
N ALA A 108 14.58 0.08 10.31
CA ALA A 108 13.30 0.61 9.83
C ALA A 108 12.32 0.54 11.01
N PRO A 109 12.01 1.70 11.66
CA PRO A 109 11.32 1.69 12.94
C PRO A 109 9.95 1.00 12.98
N ASP A 110 9.21 0.96 11.88
CA ASP A 110 7.95 0.22 11.81
C ASP A 110 8.11 -1.27 12.13
N GLY A 111 9.14 -1.92 11.58
CA GLY A 111 9.42 -3.32 11.86
C GLY A 111 9.78 -3.57 13.33
N ASP A 112 10.55 -2.67 13.93
CA ASP A 112 10.98 -2.77 15.33
C ASP A 112 9.83 -2.46 16.29
N PHE A 113 8.95 -1.53 15.93
CA PHE A 113 7.73 -1.29 16.69
C PHE A 113 6.78 -2.48 16.63
N ASP A 114 6.58 -3.09 15.45
CA ASP A 114 5.77 -4.30 15.35
C ASP A 114 6.37 -5.48 16.14
N ALA A 115 7.70 -5.65 16.10
CA ALA A 115 8.39 -6.65 16.90
C ALA A 115 8.21 -6.41 18.42
N ALA A 116 8.43 -5.18 18.90
CA ALA A 116 8.25 -4.83 20.30
C ALA A 116 6.80 -5.07 20.78
N THR A 117 5.81 -4.60 20.04
CA THR A 117 4.39 -4.83 20.36
C THR A 117 4.05 -6.31 20.37
N SER A 118 4.55 -7.08 19.40
CA SER A 118 4.30 -8.52 19.36
C SER A 118 4.88 -9.27 20.58
N LEU A 119 6.02 -8.82 21.13
CA LEU A 119 6.61 -9.35 22.36
C LEU A 119 5.79 -8.98 23.60
N LEU A 120 5.19 -7.78 23.64
CA LEU A 120 4.24 -7.43 24.70
C LEU A 120 2.98 -8.32 24.64
N MET A 121 2.47 -8.58 23.44
CA MET A 121 1.37 -9.53 23.26
C MET A 121 1.79 -10.96 23.67
N ALA A 122 3.01 -11.39 23.33
CA ALA A 122 3.53 -12.70 23.70
C ALA A 122 3.69 -12.86 25.21
N HIS A 123 4.11 -11.80 25.90
CA HIS A 123 4.15 -11.76 27.36
C HIS A 123 2.76 -12.01 27.96
N LYS A 124 1.71 -11.38 27.41
CA LYS A 124 0.33 -11.58 27.89
C LYS A 124 -0.22 -12.96 27.54
N GLN A 125 0.12 -13.47 26.36
CA GLN A 125 -0.36 -14.75 25.86
C GLN A 125 0.30 -15.95 26.56
N TRP A 126 1.61 -15.89 26.84
CA TRP A 126 2.38 -17.06 27.29
C TRP A 126 3.18 -16.83 28.59
N GLY A 127 3.19 -15.61 29.13
CA GLY A 127 4.07 -15.24 30.24
C GLY A 127 5.54 -15.15 29.81
N SER A 128 6.42 -14.71 30.72
CA SER A 128 7.85 -14.46 30.42
C SER A 128 8.83 -15.22 31.31
N THR A 129 8.40 -16.38 31.83
CA THR A 129 9.24 -17.27 32.66
C THR A 129 9.91 -18.39 31.85
N GLY A 130 9.66 -18.46 30.54
CA GLY A 130 10.22 -19.46 29.63
C GLY A 130 11.62 -19.12 29.13
N ALA A 131 12.04 -19.79 28.04
CA ALA A 131 13.35 -19.60 27.43
C ALA A 131 13.59 -18.19 26.87
N ILE A 132 12.52 -17.53 26.43
CA ILE A 132 12.53 -16.13 26.03
C ILE A 132 11.71 -15.35 27.07
N ASN A 133 12.32 -14.33 27.66
CA ASN A 133 11.62 -13.40 28.53
C ASN A 133 11.04 -12.27 27.67
N TYR A 134 9.85 -12.51 27.10
CA TYR A 134 9.25 -11.59 26.11
C TYR A 134 9.12 -10.15 26.63
N LEU A 135 8.73 -9.95 27.89
CA LEU A 135 8.58 -8.62 28.46
C LEU A 135 9.92 -7.87 28.55
N ASP A 136 10.98 -8.54 28.99
CA ASP A 136 12.29 -7.91 29.10
C ASP A 136 12.87 -7.59 27.71
N GLU A 137 12.68 -8.47 26.73
CA GLU A 137 13.10 -8.22 25.34
C GLU A 137 12.31 -7.08 24.70
N ALA A 138 10.98 -7.03 24.87
CA ALA A 138 10.16 -5.90 24.41
C ALA A 138 10.68 -4.58 25.00
N LYS A 139 10.93 -4.55 26.31
CA LYS A 139 11.44 -3.36 27.01
C LYS A 139 12.81 -2.91 26.54
N LYS A 140 13.68 -3.82 26.08
CA LYS A 140 14.97 -3.44 25.48
C LYS A 140 14.76 -2.71 24.15
N ILE A 141 13.94 -3.27 23.26
CA ILE A 141 13.63 -2.65 21.96
C ILE A 141 12.98 -1.28 22.16
N ILE A 142 11.97 -1.19 23.02
CA ILE A 142 11.23 0.06 23.29
C ILE A 142 12.17 1.15 23.82
N ARG A 143 13.04 0.84 24.80
CA ARG A 143 14.00 1.82 25.34
C ARG A 143 14.97 2.31 24.27
N ASP A 144 15.57 1.39 23.50
CA ASP A 144 16.48 1.78 22.42
C ASP A 144 15.78 2.58 21.34
N ALA A 145 14.53 2.26 21.02
CA ALA A 145 13.73 3.00 20.05
C ALA A 145 13.47 4.44 20.51
N MET A 146 13.08 4.66 21.77
CA MET A 146 12.94 6.00 22.34
C MET A 146 14.26 6.79 22.26
N GLU A 147 15.39 6.15 22.52
CA GLU A 147 16.69 6.82 22.54
C GLU A 147 17.27 7.10 21.14
N HIS A 148 16.98 6.23 20.17
CA HIS A 148 17.69 6.20 18.89
C HIS A 148 16.80 6.27 17.65
N LEU A 149 15.50 6.00 17.74
CA LEU A 149 14.54 6.05 16.62
C LEU A 149 13.55 7.21 16.73
N ILE A 150 13.52 7.93 17.85
CA ILE A 150 12.72 9.14 18.05
C ILE A 150 13.59 10.40 17.96
N TYR A 151 13.14 11.40 17.20
CA TYR A 151 13.76 12.73 17.17
C TYR A 151 13.26 13.56 18.35
N LYS A 152 13.96 13.43 19.48
CA LYS A 152 13.58 13.99 20.80
C LYS A 152 13.14 15.47 20.80
N PRO A 153 13.68 16.39 19.98
CA PRO A 153 13.22 17.79 19.99
C PRO A 153 11.73 17.97 19.63
N SER A 154 11.17 17.13 18.76
CA SER A 154 9.75 17.17 18.37
C SER A 154 8.99 15.88 18.67
N TYR A 155 9.69 14.85 19.15
CA TYR A 155 9.20 13.50 19.44
C TYR A 155 8.64 12.75 18.22
N ILE A 156 8.98 13.17 16.99
CA ILE A 156 8.56 12.46 15.78
C ILE A 156 9.41 11.21 15.55
N VAL A 157 8.83 10.18 14.92
CA VAL A 157 9.55 8.97 14.52
C VAL A 157 10.46 9.27 13.35
N LYS A 158 11.71 8.82 13.43
CA LYS A 158 12.71 8.99 12.37
C LYS A 158 12.59 7.87 11.34
N THR A 159 13.16 8.05 10.14
CA THR A 159 13.25 6.92 9.19
C THR A 159 14.22 5.82 9.61
N SER A 160 15.20 6.14 10.46
CA SER A 160 16.23 5.21 10.95
C SER A 160 17.00 5.84 12.11
N GLN A 161 17.88 5.06 12.73
CA GLN A 161 18.79 5.57 13.76
C GLN A 161 19.79 6.62 13.26
N SER A 162 20.13 6.64 11.96
CA SER A 162 21.02 7.63 11.35
C SER A 162 20.33 8.91 10.88
N SER A 163 19.00 8.89 10.77
CA SER A 163 18.22 10.08 10.43
C SER A 163 18.15 11.07 11.60
N SER A 164 17.93 12.35 11.26
CA SER A 164 17.59 13.42 12.20
C SER A 164 16.11 13.77 12.14
N THR A 165 15.66 14.39 11.05
CA THR A 165 14.30 14.93 10.92
C THR A 165 13.46 14.28 9.82
N ALA A 166 14.01 13.31 9.08
CA ALA A 166 13.27 12.62 8.02
C ALA A 166 12.32 11.58 8.62
N VAL A 167 11.11 11.53 8.09
CA VAL A 167 9.98 10.73 8.56
C VAL A 167 9.35 9.99 7.40
N ILE A 168 8.96 8.74 7.63
CA ILE A 168 8.04 7.98 6.77
C ILE A 168 6.71 7.96 7.51
N SER A 169 5.64 8.47 6.90
CA SER A 169 4.42 8.79 7.65
C SER A 169 3.76 7.56 8.26
N SER A 170 3.85 6.38 7.62
CA SER A 170 3.29 5.13 8.13
C SER A 170 4.03 4.55 9.34
N TYR A 171 5.13 5.16 9.78
CA TYR A 171 5.85 4.73 10.99
C TYR A 171 5.25 5.35 12.27
N GLU A 172 4.36 6.33 12.12
CA GLU A 172 3.56 6.85 13.23
C GLU A 172 2.40 5.89 13.53
N ILE A 173 2.52 5.16 14.65
CA ILE A 173 1.61 4.06 15.04
C ILE A 173 1.09 4.34 16.47
N PRO A 174 0.16 5.30 16.65
CA PRO A 174 -0.20 5.85 17.96
C PRO A 174 -0.67 4.77 18.96
N ALA A 175 -1.45 3.79 18.51
CA ALA A 175 -1.89 2.67 19.34
C ALA A 175 -0.73 1.90 20.01
N TRP A 176 0.41 1.76 19.33
CA TRP A 176 1.55 1.00 19.88
C TRP A 176 2.30 1.84 20.92
N PHE A 177 2.36 3.17 20.71
CA PHE A 177 3.06 4.07 21.61
C PHE A 177 2.35 4.19 22.96
N GLU A 178 1.02 4.18 22.98
CA GLU A 178 0.26 4.13 24.22
C GLU A 178 0.54 2.84 24.99
N LEU A 179 0.58 1.70 24.30
CA LEU A 179 0.97 0.43 24.90
C LEU A 179 2.41 0.45 25.44
N TYR A 180 3.34 1.16 24.79
CA TYR A 180 4.71 1.29 25.27
C TYR A 180 4.80 2.08 26.56
N LYS A 181 4.02 3.17 26.69
CA LYS A 181 3.89 3.88 27.96
C LYS A 181 3.43 2.93 29.05
N ASP A 182 2.36 2.17 28.83
CA ASP A 182 1.83 1.25 29.84
C ASP A 182 2.82 0.15 30.23
N ALA A 183 3.52 -0.42 29.24
CA ALA A 183 4.47 -1.49 29.47
C ALA A 183 5.75 -1.02 30.20
N THR A 184 6.17 0.23 29.99
CA THR A 184 7.46 0.76 30.49
C THR A 184 7.33 1.77 31.64
N GLY A 185 6.17 2.39 31.81
CA GLY A 185 5.97 3.55 32.69
C GLY A 185 6.62 4.84 32.17
N GLU A 186 6.92 4.93 30.87
CA GLU A 186 7.64 6.06 30.27
C GLU A 186 6.70 7.04 29.56
N ASP A 187 6.37 8.14 30.24
CA ASP A 187 5.50 9.21 29.74
C ASP A 187 6.01 9.92 28.47
N ARG A 188 7.26 9.67 28.05
CA ARG A 188 7.79 10.22 26.79
C ARG A 188 7.04 9.69 25.57
N TRP A 189 6.41 8.52 25.65
CA TRP A 189 5.63 7.96 24.55
C TRP A 189 4.34 8.74 24.26
N ASP A 190 3.71 9.37 25.26
CA ASP A 190 2.59 10.30 25.02
C ASP A 190 3.00 11.43 24.07
N LYS A 191 4.22 11.95 24.24
CA LYS A 191 4.74 13.02 23.38
C LYS A 191 4.96 12.55 21.95
N VAL A 192 5.27 11.27 21.75
CA VAL A 192 5.39 10.65 20.42
C VAL A 192 4.02 10.52 19.79
N THR A 193 3.02 10.00 20.52
CA THR A 193 1.62 9.95 20.09
C THR A 193 1.10 11.34 19.69
N ASP A 194 1.32 12.35 20.53
CA ASP A 194 0.94 13.74 20.24
C ASP A 194 1.65 14.29 19.00
N ALA A 195 2.91 13.93 18.77
CA ALA A 195 3.67 14.35 17.59
C ALA A 195 3.11 13.75 16.31
N GLY A 196 2.76 12.47 16.33
CA GLY A 196 2.08 11.78 15.24
C GLY A 196 0.74 12.44 14.91
N TYR A 197 -0.09 12.73 15.92
CA TYR A 197 -1.39 13.40 15.68
C TYR A 197 -1.26 14.85 15.21
N ARG A 198 -0.26 15.62 15.66
CA ARG A 198 0.04 16.95 15.08
C ARG A 198 0.43 16.86 13.60
N MET A 199 1.19 15.83 13.22
CA MET A 199 1.51 15.57 11.82
C MET A 199 0.26 15.22 11.02
N PHE A 200 -0.58 14.31 11.53
CA PHE A 200 -1.83 13.93 10.89
C PHE A 200 -2.74 15.13 10.69
N ASP A 201 -2.92 15.99 11.70
CA ASP A 201 -3.71 17.22 11.59
C ASP A 201 -3.22 18.14 10.47
N HIS A 202 -1.90 18.35 10.39
CA HIS A 202 -1.30 19.17 9.34
C HIS A 202 -1.67 18.67 7.93
N PHE A 203 -1.50 17.37 7.67
CA PHE A 203 -1.77 16.81 6.35
C PHE A 203 -3.26 16.61 6.08
N TYR A 204 -4.05 16.35 7.11
CA TYR A 204 -5.51 16.28 7.03
C TYR A 204 -6.11 17.61 6.58
N ASN A 205 -5.60 18.73 7.12
CA ASN A 205 -6.03 20.07 6.75
C ASN A 205 -5.49 20.52 5.39
N LEU A 206 -4.28 20.07 5.02
CA LEU A 206 -3.70 20.32 3.70
C LEU A 206 -4.48 19.62 2.58
N ASN A 207 -5.02 18.43 2.83
CA ASN A 207 -5.69 17.61 1.83
C ASN A 207 -7.19 17.41 2.18
N PRO A 208 -8.02 18.47 2.16
CA PRO A 208 -9.39 18.41 2.65
C PRO A 208 -10.30 17.44 1.89
N SER A 209 -9.98 17.16 0.62
CA SER A 209 -10.77 16.26 -0.23
C SER A 209 -10.42 14.77 -0.06
N THR A 210 -9.25 14.44 0.51
CA THR A 210 -8.73 13.07 0.51
C THR A 210 -8.30 12.58 1.89
N GLY A 211 -7.84 13.49 2.75
CA GLY A 211 -7.19 13.18 4.03
C GLY A 211 -5.86 12.42 3.88
N LEU A 212 -5.32 12.30 2.66
CA LEU A 212 -4.12 11.50 2.42
C LEU A 212 -2.88 12.20 2.98
N VAL A 213 -1.97 11.37 3.47
CA VAL A 213 -0.71 11.78 4.07
C VAL A 213 0.44 11.39 3.13
N PRO A 214 1.46 12.23 2.93
CA PRO A 214 2.58 11.92 2.05
C PRO A 214 3.37 10.69 2.53
N TYR A 215 4.05 10.02 1.61
CA TYR A 215 4.97 8.94 1.91
C TYR A 215 6.06 9.38 2.90
N LYS A 216 6.81 10.43 2.53
CA LYS A 216 8.03 10.83 3.25
C LYS A 216 8.15 12.34 3.28
N TRP A 217 8.66 12.86 4.40
CA TRP A 217 8.81 14.28 4.63
C TRP A 217 9.91 14.56 5.67
N VAL A 218 10.29 15.83 5.87
CA VAL A 218 11.26 16.25 6.88
C VAL A 218 10.70 17.39 7.73
N LEU A 219 11.11 17.49 8.99
CA LEU A 219 10.85 18.71 9.78
C LEU A 219 11.79 19.84 9.34
N SER A 220 11.20 20.99 9.01
CA SER A 220 11.95 22.22 8.81
C SER A 220 12.57 22.74 10.12
N SER A 221 13.42 23.76 10.03
CA SER A 221 13.94 24.46 11.20
C SER A 221 12.86 25.14 12.06
N SER A 222 11.67 25.40 11.50
CA SER A 222 10.51 25.90 12.24
C SER A 222 9.66 24.79 12.86
N GLY A 223 10.02 23.52 12.66
CA GLY A 223 9.27 22.37 13.15
C GLY A 223 8.04 22.02 12.30
N ALA A 224 7.91 22.58 11.10
CA ALA A 224 6.81 22.28 10.19
C ALA A 224 7.17 21.13 9.22
N PRO A 225 6.24 20.20 8.93
CA PRO A 225 6.44 19.19 7.90
C PRO A 225 6.74 19.80 6.52
N THR A 226 7.82 19.35 5.88
CA THR A 226 8.23 19.77 4.53
C THR A 226 8.39 18.54 3.64
N TYR A 227 7.66 18.50 2.53
CA TYR A 227 7.49 17.31 1.69
C TYR A 227 7.54 17.64 0.18
N THR A 228 7.96 18.84 -0.19
CA THR A 228 8.15 19.25 -1.59
C THR A 228 9.46 20.03 -1.78
N GLY A 229 9.98 20.06 -3.01
CA GLY A 229 11.15 20.86 -3.41
C GLY A 229 12.50 20.27 -3.00
N THR A 230 13.55 21.09 -3.13
CA THR A 230 14.93 20.78 -2.67
C THR A 230 15.01 20.55 -1.15
N SER A 231 13.94 20.88 -0.42
CA SER A 231 13.77 20.67 1.02
C SER A 231 12.95 19.42 1.35
N GLY A 232 12.32 18.75 0.37
CA GLY A 232 11.72 17.43 0.52
C GLY A 232 12.78 16.34 0.37
N PRO A 233 12.64 15.18 1.03
CA PRO A 233 13.67 14.15 1.03
C PRO A 233 13.92 13.54 -0.37
N ASP A 234 12.90 13.50 -1.23
CA ASP A 234 12.99 13.03 -2.62
C ASP A 234 11.74 13.40 -3.45
N SER A 235 11.76 13.08 -4.75
CA SER A 235 10.64 13.31 -5.70
C SER A 235 9.40 12.44 -5.45
N ASN A 236 9.47 11.47 -4.53
CA ASN A 236 8.36 10.60 -4.13
C ASN A 236 7.63 11.09 -2.88
N SER A 237 8.09 12.17 -2.25
CA SER A 237 7.51 12.73 -1.02
C SER A 237 5.99 12.97 -1.12
N THR A 238 5.45 13.41 -2.26
CA THR A 238 3.99 13.65 -2.45
C THR A 238 3.16 12.39 -2.77
N SER A 239 3.78 11.22 -2.82
CA SER A 239 3.08 9.98 -3.15
C SER A 239 2.29 9.44 -1.97
N TYR A 240 1.12 8.86 -2.27
CA TYR A 240 0.39 7.96 -1.41
C TYR A 240 0.43 6.57 -2.08
N GLY A 241 1.26 5.68 -1.54
CA GLY A 241 1.61 4.40 -2.15
C GLY A 241 1.82 3.30 -1.11
N PHE A 242 2.71 2.36 -1.39
CA PHE A 242 3.02 1.20 -0.55
C PHE A 242 3.14 1.58 0.94
N ASP A 243 4.08 2.45 1.31
CA ASP A 243 4.24 2.88 2.70
C ASP A 243 3.01 3.56 3.34
N PRO A 244 2.56 4.75 2.88
CA PRO A 244 1.46 5.48 3.54
C PRO A 244 0.10 4.80 3.35
N SER A 245 -0.03 3.78 2.49
CA SER A 245 -1.25 2.98 2.39
C SER A 245 -1.60 2.25 3.67
N ARG A 246 -0.62 2.02 4.57
CA ARG A 246 -0.85 1.40 5.88
C ARG A 246 -1.52 2.34 6.88
N LEU A 247 -1.50 3.65 6.66
CA LEU A 247 -1.98 4.64 7.63
C LEU A 247 -3.45 4.50 8.05
N PRO A 248 -4.41 4.29 7.12
CA PRO A 248 -5.80 4.04 7.52
C PRO A 248 -5.92 2.89 8.53
N TRP A 249 -5.12 1.83 8.39
CA TRP A 249 -5.04 0.76 9.40
C TRP A 249 -4.36 1.25 10.69
N ARG A 250 -3.14 1.81 10.61
CA ARG A 250 -2.37 2.19 11.81
C ARG A 250 -3.09 3.21 12.70
N VAL A 251 -3.81 4.15 12.10
CA VAL A 251 -4.56 5.19 12.83
C VAL A 251 -5.91 4.66 13.32
N ALA A 252 -6.65 3.93 12.48
CA ALA A 252 -7.92 3.33 12.92
C ALA A 252 -7.72 2.30 14.04
N GLN A 253 -6.57 1.64 14.11
CA GLN A 253 -6.26 0.72 15.19
C GLN A 253 -6.27 1.41 16.57
N ASP A 254 -5.82 2.68 16.64
CA ASP A 254 -5.89 3.49 17.86
C ASP A 254 -7.34 3.78 18.23
N PHE A 255 -8.19 4.11 17.25
CA PHE A 255 -9.62 4.27 17.49
C PHE A 255 -10.30 2.97 17.97
N LEU A 256 -9.92 1.84 17.38
CA LEU A 256 -10.52 0.54 17.72
C LEU A 256 -10.13 0.05 19.12
N TRP A 257 -8.97 0.44 19.63
CA TRP A 257 -8.53 0.10 20.98
C TRP A 257 -8.94 1.16 22.01
N ASN A 258 -8.73 2.44 21.67
CA ASN A 258 -8.72 3.55 22.61
C ASN A 258 -9.78 4.63 22.31
N GLY A 259 -10.58 4.45 21.25
CA GLY A 259 -11.56 5.45 20.82
C GLY A 259 -10.90 6.76 20.39
N THR A 260 -11.45 7.89 20.84
CA THR A 260 -10.92 9.23 20.52
C THR A 260 -10.15 9.85 21.68
N GLU A 261 -9.73 9.07 22.67
CA GLU A 261 -9.05 9.57 23.87
C GLU A 261 -7.77 10.32 23.53
N ASN A 262 -6.95 9.77 22.64
CA ASN A 262 -5.73 10.43 22.14
C ASN A 262 -6.04 11.59 21.17
N SER A 263 -6.99 11.40 20.24
CA SER A 263 -7.36 12.42 19.26
C SER A 263 -8.66 12.08 18.53
N PRO A 264 -9.51 13.07 18.18
CA PRO A 264 -10.58 12.89 17.20
C PRO A 264 -10.09 12.40 15.83
N LEU A 265 -8.83 12.67 15.47
CA LEU A 265 -8.25 12.22 14.20
C LEU A 265 -8.07 10.70 14.11
N ALA A 266 -8.08 9.98 15.24
CA ALA A 266 -8.15 8.52 15.26
C ALA A 266 -9.37 8.00 14.47
N HIS A 267 -10.47 8.77 14.52
CA HIS A 267 -11.71 8.54 13.78
C HIS A 267 -11.72 9.29 12.44
N ASP A 268 -11.50 10.61 12.47
CA ASP A 268 -11.81 11.49 11.34
C ASP A 268 -10.88 11.30 10.12
N LEU A 269 -9.63 10.89 10.34
CA LEU A 269 -8.66 10.68 9.26
C LEU A 269 -8.95 9.39 8.47
N PRO A 270 -9.08 8.20 9.11
CA PRO A 270 -9.48 6.99 8.39
C PRO A 270 -10.84 7.12 7.70
N ASP A 271 -11.84 7.74 8.35
CA ASP A 271 -13.17 7.96 7.74
C ASP A 271 -13.08 8.77 6.44
N ARG A 272 -12.34 9.90 6.44
CA ARG A 272 -12.13 10.70 5.23
C ARG A 272 -11.38 9.92 4.14
N ASN A 273 -10.36 9.13 4.52
CA ASN A 273 -9.62 8.30 3.58
C ASN A 273 -10.55 7.30 2.88
N VAL A 274 -11.43 6.65 3.62
CA VAL A 274 -12.41 5.69 3.07
C VAL A 274 -13.37 6.37 2.10
N LYS A 275 -13.98 7.49 2.50
CA LYS A 275 -14.94 8.22 1.65
C LYS A 275 -14.31 8.66 0.33
N TRP A 276 -13.08 9.17 0.38
CA TRP A 276 -12.32 9.48 -0.82
C TRP A 276 -12.02 8.23 -1.65
N PHE A 277 -11.52 7.16 -1.01
CA PHE A 277 -11.08 5.95 -1.69
C PHE A 277 -12.24 5.29 -2.45
N MET A 278 -13.40 5.11 -1.81
CA MET A 278 -14.59 4.53 -2.42
C MET A 278 -15.06 5.32 -3.65
N SER A 279 -15.09 6.67 -3.54
CA SER A 279 -15.37 7.55 -4.67
C SER A 279 -14.32 7.39 -5.78
N LYS A 280 -13.04 7.27 -5.41
CA LYS A 280 -11.93 7.17 -6.36
C LYS A 280 -11.93 5.87 -7.16
N ILE A 281 -12.31 4.76 -6.53
CA ILE A 281 -12.39 3.44 -7.15
C ILE A 281 -13.76 3.13 -7.75
N ASN A 282 -14.72 4.06 -7.64
CA ASN A 282 -16.10 3.88 -8.08
C ASN A 282 -16.69 2.54 -7.59
N ASP A 283 -16.54 2.29 -6.29
CA ASP A 283 -17.00 1.06 -5.60
C ASP A 283 -16.48 -0.25 -6.22
N ASN A 284 -15.34 -0.21 -6.92
CA ASN A 284 -14.72 -1.40 -7.51
C ASN A 284 -13.27 -1.56 -7.01
N PRO A 285 -13.03 -2.43 -6.01
CA PRO A 285 -11.70 -2.64 -5.42
C PRO A 285 -10.62 -3.05 -6.44
N ASP A 286 -10.97 -3.71 -7.53
CA ASP A 286 -10.01 -4.09 -8.58
C ASP A 286 -9.39 -2.88 -9.31
N THR A 287 -10.00 -1.70 -9.20
CA THR A 287 -9.51 -0.47 -9.85
C THR A 287 -8.56 0.34 -8.97
N ALA A 288 -8.30 -0.11 -7.73
CA ALA A 288 -7.38 0.56 -6.83
C ALA A 288 -5.95 0.57 -7.39
N LEU A 289 -5.44 1.76 -7.66
CA LEU A 289 -4.10 1.99 -8.23
C LEU A 289 -3.03 1.77 -7.16
N GLY A 290 -1.83 1.36 -7.58
CA GLY A 290 -0.72 1.12 -6.66
C GLY A 290 -0.16 2.39 -6.01
N THR A 291 -0.34 3.55 -6.63
CA THR A 291 0.00 4.85 -6.03
C THR A 291 -0.90 5.98 -6.55
N TYR A 292 -1.16 6.94 -5.67
CA TYR A 292 -1.81 8.23 -5.92
C TYR A 292 -0.87 9.36 -5.50
N ASN A 293 -1.17 10.59 -5.89
CA ASN A 293 -0.67 11.75 -5.16
C ASN A 293 -1.59 12.04 -3.98
N ILE A 294 -1.09 12.74 -2.96
CA ILE A 294 -1.89 13.12 -1.78
C ILE A 294 -3.14 13.95 -2.10
N ASP A 295 -3.16 14.65 -3.25
CA ASP A 295 -4.35 15.36 -3.75
C ASP A 295 -5.41 14.42 -4.39
N GLY A 296 -5.14 13.12 -4.47
CA GLY A 296 -6.02 12.09 -5.01
C GLY A 296 -5.89 11.87 -6.52
N THR A 297 -4.99 12.56 -7.20
CA THR A 297 -4.68 12.29 -8.62
C THR A 297 -3.95 10.97 -8.77
N ALA A 298 -4.19 10.28 -9.89
CA ALA A 298 -3.51 9.02 -10.18
C ALA A 298 -2.01 9.28 -10.39
N ARG A 299 -1.16 8.42 -9.80
CA ARG A 299 0.29 8.47 -9.99
C ARG A 299 0.82 7.20 -10.67
N ALA A 300 0.31 6.04 -10.28
CA ALA A 300 0.59 4.78 -10.97
C ALA A 300 -0.37 4.56 -12.16
N THR A 301 0.10 3.78 -13.13
CA THR A 301 -0.71 3.22 -14.22
C THR A 301 -1.07 1.75 -14.01
N PHE A 302 -0.64 1.16 -12.88
CA PHE A 302 -0.92 -0.22 -12.49
C PHE A 302 -1.81 -0.28 -11.24
N THR A 303 -2.56 -1.38 -11.08
CA THR A 303 -3.38 -1.64 -9.90
C THR A 303 -2.59 -2.40 -8.84
N SER A 304 -2.90 -2.14 -7.57
CA SER A 304 -2.34 -2.86 -6.42
C SER A 304 -3.42 -3.00 -5.36
N PRO A 305 -4.48 -3.78 -5.64
CA PRO A 305 -5.71 -3.67 -4.88
C PRO A 305 -5.60 -4.23 -3.47
N ARG A 306 -4.74 -5.21 -3.21
CA ARG A 306 -4.62 -5.87 -1.90
C ARG A 306 -4.08 -4.94 -0.79
N ASN A 307 -2.96 -4.25 -1.02
CA ASN A 307 -2.38 -3.35 -0.01
C ASN A 307 -3.13 -2.02 0.14
N MET A 308 -3.92 -1.61 -0.85
CA MET A 308 -4.75 -0.41 -0.75
C MET A 308 -6.08 -0.73 -0.06
N THR A 309 -6.73 -1.83 -0.44
CA THR A 309 -8.06 -2.19 0.04
C THR A 309 -8.06 -2.63 1.50
N GLY A 310 -7.05 -3.39 1.94
CA GLY A 310 -6.95 -3.87 3.33
C GLY A 310 -7.04 -2.74 4.36
N PRO A 311 -6.08 -1.80 4.35
CA PRO A 311 -6.08 -0.69 5.31
C PRO A 311 -7.32 0.20 5.21
N MET A 312 -7.84 0.43 4.00
CA MET A 312 -9.09 1.19 3.82
C MET A 312 -10.28 0.47 4.44
N ALA A 313 -10.36 -0.86 4.31
CA ALA A 313 -11.41 -1.64 4.98
C ALA A 313 -11.30 -1.51 6.51
N VAL A 314 -10.09 -1.51 7.07
CA VAL A 314 -9.90 -1.25 8.51
C VAL A 314 -10.36 0.16 8.87
N GLY A 315 -10.00 1.16 8.05
CA GLY A 315 -10.47 2.53 8.22
C GLY A 315 -12.00 2.65 8.21
N ALA A 316 -12.69 1.81 7.44
CA ALA A 316 -14.15 1.81 7.39
C ALA A 316 -14.80 1.33 8.71
N MET A 317 -14.04 0.70 9.60
CA MET A 317 -14.55 0.25 10.91
C MET A 317 -14.77 1.38 11.91
N VAL A 318 -14.23 2.59 11.67
CA VAL A 318 -14.29 3.69 12.64
C VAL A 318 -15.67 4.36 12.71
N ASP A 319 -16.46 4.31 11.64
CA ASP A 319 -17.76 4.98 11.55
C ASP A 319 -18.81 4.04 10.95
N ALA A 320 -19.97 3.93 11.62
CA ALA A 320 -21.07 3.07 11.19
C ALA A 320 -21.66 3.45 9.82
N SER A 321 -21.50 4.70 9.37
CA SER A 321 -21.92 5.15 8.04
C SER A 321 -21.13 4.51 6.90
N ASN A 322 -19.97 3.90 7.20
CA ASN A 322 -19.15 3.21 6.21
C ASN A 322 -19.46 1.71 6.09
N GLN A 323 -20.54 1.21 6.71
CA GLN A 323 -20.83 -0.24 6.77
C GLN A 323 -20.92 -0.90 5.38
N ASP A 324 -21.56 -0.26 4.39
CA ASP A 324 -21.64 -0.79 3.03
C ASP A 324 -20.26 -0.88 2.37
N SER A 325 -19.41 0.13 2.58
CA SER A 325 -18.03 0.14 2.12
C SER A 325 -17.20 -0.95 2.81
N LEU A 326 -17.36 -1.12 4.12
CA LEU A 326 -16.70 -2.16 4.91
C LEU A 326 -17.04 -3.56 4.37
N ASP A 327 -18.33 -3.84 4.14
CA ASP A 327 -18.78 -5.14 3.65
C ASP A 327 -18.31 -5.42 2.21
N LEU A 328 -18.31 -4.39 1.35
CA LEU A 328 -17.79 -4.49 -0.02
C LEU A 328 -16.29 -4.81 -0.03
N LEU A 329 -15.50 -4.04 0.72
CA LEU A 329 -14.04 -4.22 0.77
C LEU A 329 -13.68 -5.55 1.44
N TYR A 330 -14.34 -5.94 2.55
CA TYR A 330 -14.13 -7.25 3.16
C TYR A 330 -14.52 -8.39 2.22
N GLY A 331 -15.65 -8.27 1.52
CA GLY A 331 -16.14 -9.23 0.54
C GLY A 331 -15.17 -9.44 -0.63
N TYR A 332 -14.40 -8.41 -0.98
CA TYR A 332 -13.30 -8.49 -1.94
C TYR A 332 -12.08 -9.23 -1.34
N LEU A 333 -11.61 -8.81 -0.17
CA LEU A 333 -10.39 -9.33 0.47
C LEU A 333 -10.49 -10.83 0.77
N ARG A 334 -11.64 -11.30 1.25
CA ARG A 334 -11.84 -12.71 1.61
C ARG A 334 -11.83 -13.68 0.41
N LYS A 335 -11.89 -13.16 -0.83
CA LYS A 335 -11.89 -13.96 -2.07
C LYS A 335 -10.52 -14.04 -2.74
N GLN A 336 -9.51 -13.40 -2.17
CA GLN A 336 -8.18 -13.38 -2.77
C GLN A 336 -7.45 -14.70 -2.46
N GLU A 337 -7.34 -15.60 -3.46
CA GLU A 337 -6.76 -16.96 -3.37
C GLU A 337 -5.64 -17.20 -4.42
N PRO A 338 -4.45 -17.71 -4.03
CA PRO A 338 -3.66 -17.33 -2.89
C PRO A 338 -2.44 -16.49 -3.31
N MET A 339 -1.81 -15.99 -2.25
CA MET A 339 -0.64 -15.12 -2.17
C MET A 339 0.41 -15.39 -3.23
N SER A 340 0.70 -14.36 -4.02
CA SER A 340 1.45 -14.53 -5.26
C SER A 340 2.95 -14.57 -4.97
N ASP A 341 3.66 -15.57 -5.47
CA ASP A 341 5.14 -15.58 -5.62
C ASP A 341 5.68 -14.50 -6.56
N TRP A 342 4.84 -13.55 -6.98
CA TRP A 342 5.27 -12.47 -7.86
C TRP A 342 6.21 -11.54 -7.09
N PRO A 343 7.27 -11.00 -7.71
CA PRO A 343 8.14 -10.01 -7.06
C PRO A 343 7.31 -8.86 -6.46
N GLY A 344 7.40 -8.65 -5.14
CA GLY A 344 6.58 -7.66 -4.41
C GLY A 344 5.20 -8.14 -3.95
N GLY A 345 4.83 -9.40 -4.23
CA GLY A 345 3.58 -10.02 -3.74
C GLY A 345 3.56 -10.18 -2.22
N TYR A 346 4.70 -10.49 -1.61
CA TYR A 346 4.87 -10.59 -0.16
C TYR A 346 4.28 -9.39 0.59
N TYR A 347 4.64 -8.17 0.18
CA TYR A 347 4.22 -6.96 0.86
C TYR A 347 2.71 -6.78 0.82
N GLN A 348 2.11 -6.97 -0.36
CA GLN A 348 0.66 -6.84 -0.53
C GLN A 348 -0.10 -7.85 0.32
N ASP A 349 0.41 -9.07 0.37
CA ASP A 349 -0.18 -10.16 1.14
C ASP A 349 -0.01 -9.96 2.64
N ALA A 350 1.14 -9.44 3.09
CA ALA A 350 1.38 -9.08 4.49
C ALA A 350 0.44 -7.96 4.96
N VAL A 351 0.32 -6.86 4.22
CA VAL A 351 -0.60 -5.76 4.58
C VAL A 351 -2.06 -6.21 4.54
N MET A 352 -2.44 -7.04 3.56
CA MET A 352 -3.78 -7.61 3.47
C MET A 352 -4.12 -8.47 4.69
N ILE A 353 -3.25 -9.42 5.06
CA ILE A 353 -3.55 -10.32 6.18
C ILE A 353 -3.54 -9.59 7.52
N MET A 354 -2.67 -8.60 7.72
CA MET A 354 -2.71 -7.74 8.91
C MET A 354 -4.04 -6.99 9.00
N SER A 355 -4.55 -6.49 7.87
CA SER A 355 -5.87 -5.86 7.82
C SER A 355 -6.99 -6.86 8.15
N MET A 356 -6.93 -8.08 7.61
CA MET A 356 -7.90 -9.14 7.91
C MET A 356 -7.92 -9.54 9.38
N LEU A 357 -6.76 -9.53 10.06
CA LEU A 357 -6.67 -9.79 11.49
C LEU A 357 -7.49 -8.76 12.29
N VAL A 358 -7.44 -7.49 11.91
CA VAL A 358 -8.26 -6.42 12.52
C VAL A 358 -9.73 -6.54 12.12
N LEU A 359 -10.03 -6.71 10.84
CA LEU A 359 -11.38 -6.78 10.28
C LEU A 359 -12.22 -7.90 10.89
N THR A 360 -11.58 -9.04 11.17
CA THR A 360 -12.22 -10.20 11.80
C THR A 360 -12.30 -10.09 13.31
N GLY A 361 -11.79 -8.99 13.89
CA GLY A 361 -11.75 -8.73 15.32
C GLY A 361 -10.83 -9.69 16.08
N ASN A 362 -9.73 -10.13 15.46
CA ASN A 362 -8.73 -11.04 16.01
C ASN A 362 -7.42 -10.33 16.37
N MET A 363 -7.42 -8.99 16.42
CA MET A 363 -6.32 -8.15 16.91
C MET A 363 -6.73 -7.31 18.14
N PRO A 364 -7.19 -7.91 19.24
CA PRO A 364 -7.52 -7.15 20.45
C PRO A 364 -6.26 -6.67 21.17
N ASN A 365 -6.36 -5.59 21.93
CA ASN A 365 -5.31 -5.23 22.88
C ASN A 365 -5.29 -6.22 24.06
N PHE A 366 -4.23 -7.02 24.18
CA PHE A 366 -4.05 -7.93 25.32
C PHE A 366 -3.65 -7.21 26.63
N TYR A 367 -3.86 -5.90 26.77
CA TYR A 367 -3.70 -5.18 28.03
C TYR A 367 -5.03 -4.70 28.62
N ASP A 368 -6.10 -4.60 27.81
CA ASP A 368 -7.40 -4.03 28.22
C ASP A 368 -8.40 -5.07 28.75
N SER A 369 -8.15 -6.36 28.52
CA SER A 369 -9.17 -7.41 28.69
C SER A 369 -8.70 -8.57 29.57
N ALA A 370 -8.78 -8.42 30.90
CA ALA A 370 -8.57 -9.55 31.82
C ALA A 370 -9.89 -10.20 32.27
N PRO A 371 -10.04 -11.54 32.21
CA PRO A 371 -9.08 -12.51 31.71
C PRO A 371 -9.08 -12.57 30.17
N TYR A 372 -7.88 -12.55 29.58
CA TYR A 372 -7.71 -12.77 28.15
C TYR A 372 -8.29 -14.13 27.80
N PRO A 373 -9.11 -14.26 26.74
CA PRO A 373 -9.57 -15.56 26.33
C PRO A 373 -8.33 -16.38 26.04
N THR A 374 -8.12 -17.48 26.76
CA THR A 374 -7.13 -18.52 26.41
C THR A 374 -7.49 -19.21 25.07
N SER A 375 -8.46 -18.67 24.33
CA SER A 375 -9.09 -19.16 23.12
C SER A 375 -9.89 -18.00 22.49
N THR A 376 -9.23 -17.08 21.78
CA THR A 376 -9.95 -16.16 20.86
C THR A 376 -10.24 -16.82 19.51
N MET A 377 -9.61 -17.96 19.25
CA MET A 377 -10.02 -18.92 18.24
C MET A 377 -10.61 -20.13 18.99
N PRO A 378 -11.77 -20.69 18.58
CA PRO A 378 -12.16 -22.00 19.07
C PRO A 378 -10.96 -22.94 18.88
N ALA A 379 -10.57 -23.64 19.94
CA ALA A 379 -9.50 -24.61 19.88
C ALA A 379 -9.82 -25.59 18.72
N PRO A 380 -8.89 -25.83 17.78
CA PRO A 380 -8.87 -27.12 17.13
C PRO A 380 -8.79 -28.21 18.21
N LEU A 381 -9.22 -29.42 17.91
CA LEU A 381 -9.10 -30.52 18.86
C LEU A 381 -7.60 -30.73 19.21
N PRO A 382 -7.24 -31.08 20.46
CA PRO A 382 -5.85 -31.30 20.86
C PRO A 382 -5.21 -32.35 19.96
N VAL A 383 -4.31 -31.92 19.09
CA VAL A 383 -3.69 -32.79 18.10
C VAL A 383 -2.42 -33.42 18.68
N THR A 384 -2.62 -34.50 19.44
CA THR A 384 -1.58 -35.54 19.64
C THR A 384 -1.40 -36.40 18.38
N ASP A 385 -2.10 -36.07 17.30
CA ASP A 385 -2.10 -36.84 16.08
C ASP A 385 -0.80 -36.66 15.31
N THR A 386 -0.17 -37.79 15.00
CA THR A 386 1.08 -37.87 14.23
C THR A 386 0.91 -38.70 12.95
N THR A 387 -0.29 -39.19 12.70
CA THR A 387 -0.61 -39.99 11.54
C THR A 387 -1.11 -39.06 10.44
N ALA A 388 -0.53 -39.15 9.24
CA ALA A 388 -1.08 -38.41 8.12
C ALA A 388 -2.41 -39.04 7.66
N PRO A 389 -3.35 -38.24 7.15
CA PRO A 389 -4.50 -38.76 6.43
C PRO A 389 -4.08 -39.73 5.32
N ALA A 390 -5.00 -40.61 4.94
CA ALA A 390 -4.83 -41.42 3.75
C ALA A 390 -4.61 -40.53 2.50
N GLN A 391 -3.90 -41.08 1.51
CA GLN A 391 -3.69 -40.37 0.26
C GLN A 391 -5.03 -40.04 -0.44
N PRO A 392 -5.25 -38.81 -0.93
CA PRO A 392 -6.41 -38.51 -1.76
C PRO A 392 -6.40 -39.36 -3.04
N LEU A 393 -7.49 -40.08 -3.28
CA LEU A 393 -7.66 -40.96 -4.44
C LEU A 393 -8.65 -40.38 -5.45
N ASN A 394 -8.59 -40.89 -6.69
CA ASN A 394 -9.45 -40.48 -7.81
C ASN A 394 -9.45 -38.97 -8.07
N VAL A 395 -8.31 -38.32 -7.83
CA VAL A 395 -8.07 -36.93 -8.21
C VAL A 395 -8.15 -36.84 -9.72
N ARG A 396 -9.16 -36.13 -10.21
CA ARG A 396 -9.47 -36.08 -11.65
C ARG A 396 -10.02 -34.73 -12.06
N VAL A 397 -9.72 -34.35 -13.29
CA VAL A 397 -10.37 -33.24 -13.97
C VAL A 397 -11.79 -33.66 -14.37
N THR A 398 -12.77 -32.86 -14.00
CA THR A 398 -14.20 -33.12 -14.28
C THR A 398 -14.79 -32.17 -15.32
N GLY A 399 -14.07 -31.11 -15.67
CA GLY A 399 -14.44 -30.18 -16.74
C GLY A 399 -13.40 -29.08 -16.88
N THR A 400 -13.30 -28.49 -18.06
CA THR A 400 -12.38 -27.39 -18.33
C THR A 400 -13.07 -26.32 -19.18
N THR A 401 -12.63 -25.08 -19.03
CA THR A 401 -13.00 -23.94 -19.87
C THR A 401 -11.73 -23.24 -20.36
N LEU A 402 -11.87 -22.05 -20.94
CA LEU A 402 -10.73 -21.19 -21.31
C LEU A 402 -9.87 -20.81 -20.10
N ASN A 403 -10.47 -20.60 -18.92
CA ASN A 403 -9.73 -20.12 -17.75
C ASN A 403 -9.94 -20.94 -16.47
N THR A 404 -10.59 -22.11 -16.57
CA THR A 404 -10.94 -22.89 -15.39
C THR A 404 -10.76 -24.37 -15.59
N ILE A 405 -10.39 -25.07 -14.51
CA ILE A 405 -10.31 -26.53 -14.44
C ILE A 405 -11.08 -26.96 -13.20
N ASN A 406 -12.15 -27.73 -13.39
CA ASN A 406 -12.87 -28.37 -12.29
C ASN A 406 -12.16 -29.66 -11.90
N LEU A 407 -11.98 -29.86 -10.60
CA LEU A 407 -11.40 -31.05 -10.02
C LEU A 407 -12.39 -31.72 -9.08
N ALA A 408 -12.31 -33.05 -9.00
CA ALA A 408 -12.94 -33.82 -7.95
C ALA A 408 -12.01 -34.95 -7.49
N TRP A 409 -12.16 -35.35 -6.24
CA TRP A 409 -11.43 -36.46 -5.63
C TRP A 409 -12.32 -37.22 -4.66
N THR A 410 -11.80 -38.32 -4.11
CA THR A 410 -12.45 -39.10 -3.06
C THR A 410 -11.93 -38.66 -1.71
N ALA A 411 -12.81 -38.67 -0.69
CA ALA A 411 -12.41 -38.33 0.66
C ALA A 411 -11.24 -39.21 1.14
N ALA A 412 -10.19 -38.57 1.64
CA ALA A 412 -9.17 -39.19 2.45
C ALA A 412 -9.76 -39.48 3.85
N ALA A 413 -9.48 -40.67 4.37
CA ALA A 413 -9.79 -41.03 5.74
C ALA A 413 -8.65 -40.60 6.67
N ASP A 414 -8.98 -40.29 7.90
CA ASP A 414 -8.07 -39.89 8.96
C ASP A 414 -8.54 -40.52 10.28
N ASP A 415 -7.64 -40.79 11.21
CA ASP A 415 -7.97 -41.49 12.45
C ASP A 415 -8.47 -40.57 13.57
N GLN A 416 -8.28 -39.24 13.46
CA GLN A 416 -8.64 -38.30 14.52
C GLN A 416 -9.63 -37.20 14.09
N GLY A 417 -9.94 -37.06 12.80
CA GLY A 417 -10.92 -36.04 12.45
C GLY A 417 -11.17 -35.77 10.97
N PRO A 418 -11.79 -34.61 10.68
CA PRO A 418 -12.04 -34.19 9.31
C PRO A 418 -10.75 -33.76 8.61
N VAL A 419 -10.66 -34.06 7.31
CA VAL A 419 -9.53 -33.73 6.45
C VAL A 419 -9.83 -32.49 5.61
N MET A 420 -8.86 -31.59 5.55
CA MET A 420 -8.80 -30.47 4.61
C MET A 420 -7.93 -30.84 3.41
N TYR A 421 -8.18 -30.24 2.25
CA TYR A 421 -7.43 -30.51 1.03
C TYR A 421 -6.71 -29.25 0.54
N GLU A 422 -5.38 -29.29 0.49
CA GLU A 422 -4.54 -28.32 -0.22
C GLU A 422 -4.46 -28.70 -1.70
N ILE A 423 -4.92 -27.83 -2.57
CA ILE A 423 -4.81 -27.99 -4.02
C ILE A 423 -3.60 -27.19 -4.44
N ARG A 424 -2.59 -27.86 -5.00
CA ARG A 424 -1.41 -27.22 -5.59
C ARG A 424 -1.50 -27.24 -7.12
N ARG A 425 -1.15 -26.12 -7.75
CA ARG A 425 -1.01 -25.93 -9.20
C ARG A 425 0.47 -25.62 -9.50
N ASP A 426 1.12 -26.48 -10.27
CA ASP A 426 2.54 -26.44 -10.60
C ASP A 426 3.43 -26.32 -9.36
N GLY A 427 3.07 -27.08 -8.32
CA GLY A 427 3.75 -27.09 -7.02
C GLY A 427 3.38 -25.94 -6.08
N LYS A 428 2.63 -24.93 -6.54
CA LYS A 428 2.20 -23.77 -5.74
C LYS A 428 0.84 -24.01 -5.14
N LEU A 429 0.63 -23.66 -3.86
CA LEU A 429 -0.69 -23.73 -3.25
C LEU A 429 -1.66 -22.85 -4.04
N PHE A 430 -2.85 -23.37 -4.37
CA PHE A 430 -3.92 -22.69 -5.08
C PHE A 430 -5.14 -22.50 -4.18
N ASN A 431 -5.56 -23.52 -3.44
CA ASN A 431 -6.71 -23.46 -2.55
C ASN A 431 -6.54 -24.42 -1.38
N VAL A 432 -7.23 -24.16 -0.26
CA VAL A 432 -7.44 -25.11 0.83
C VAL A 432 -8.94 -25.22 1.07
N THR A 433 -9.51 -26.42 0.96
CA THR A 433 -10.97 -26.62 1.07
C THR A 433 -11.31 -27.90 1.83
N PRO A 434 -12.41 -27.92 2.62
CA PRO A 434 -12.95 -29.16 3.19
C PRO A 434 -13.75 -29.98 2.15
N THR A 435 -14.02 -29.43 0.97
CA THR A 435 -14.85 -30.08 -0.05
C THR A 435 -14.07 -31.11 -0.85
N LEU A 436 -14.77 -32.00 -1.56
CA LEU A 436 -14.18 -33.04 -2.42
C LEU A 436 -14.06 -32.62 -3.90
N ALA A 437 -14.27 -31.34 -4.15
CA ALA A 437 -14.18 -30.73 -5.46
C ALA A 437 -13.80 -29.26 -5.30
N THR A 438 -13.01 -28.77 -6.26
CA THR A 438 -12.70 -27.35 -6.38
C THR A 438 -12.69 -26.96 -7.84
N LYS A 439 -12.89 -25.67 -8.09
CA LYS A 439 -12.67 -25.06 -9.39
C LYS A 439 -11.37 -24.27 -9.33
N LEU A 440 -10.40 -24.61 -10.17
CA LEU A 440 -9.26 -23.75 -10.44
C LEU A 440 -9.74 -22.64 -11.37
N GLU A 441 -9.45 -21.39 -11.01
CA GLU A 441 -9.85 -20.20 -11.75
C GLU A 441 -8.62 -19.38 -12.13
N PHE A 442 -8.81 -18.35 -12.96
CA PHE A 442 -7.75 -17.47 -13.44
C PHE A 442 -6.59 -18.22 -14.12
N LEU A 443 -6.94 -19.22 -14.94
CA LEU A 443 -6.00 -19.98 -15.74
C LEU A 443 -5.85 -19.35 -17.14
N ASP A 444 -4.66 -19.47 -17.70
CA ASP A 444 -4.36 -19.03 -19.05
C ASP A 444 -4.96 -20.02 -20.05
N PRO A 445 -5.60 -19.56 -21.13
CA PRO A 445 -6.08 -20.44 -22.19
C PRO A 445 -4.96 -21.28 -22.82
N GLY A 446 -5.31 -22.48 -23.28
CA GLY A 446 -4.41 -23.41 -23.96
C GLY A 446 -3.24 -23.93 -23.11
N THR A 447 -3.29 -23.75 -21.79
CA THR A 447 -2.18 -24.04 -20.88
C THR A 447 -2.46 -25.33 -20.09
N SER A 448 -1.42 -26.16 -19.95
CA SER A 448 -1.47 -27.37 -19.14
C SER A 448 -0.86 -27.11 -17.77
N TYR A 449 -1.58 -27.54 -16.73
CA TYR A 449 -1.22 -27.38 -15.34
C TYR A 449 -1.03 -28.75 -14.68
N SER A 450 0.03 -28.88 -13.90
CA SER A 450 0.23 -30.02 -12.99
C SER A 450 -0.48 -29.75 -11.68
N ILE A 451 -1.36 -30.64 -11.25
CA ILE A 451 -2.25 -30.42 -10.12
C ILE A 451 -2.07 -31.54 -9.10
N THR A 452 -1.86 -31.19 -7.84
CA THR A 452 -1.78 -32.14 -6.73
C THR A 452 -2.80 -31.78 -5.67
N VAL A 453 -3.51 -32.78 -5.14
CA VAL A 453 -4.40 -32.60 -3.99
C VAL A 453 -3.71 -33.24 -2.79
N THR A 454 -3.47 -32.46 -1.74
CA THR A 454 -2.83 -32.92 -0.51
C THR A 454 -3.85 -32.91 0.62
N ALA A 455 -4.16 -34.09 1.16
CA ALA A 455 -4.94 -34.18 2.38
C ALA A 455 -4.10 -33.67 3.56
N ARG A 456 -4.73 -32.91 4.44
CA ARG A 456 -4.16 -32.35 5.66
C ARG A 456 -5.16 -32.52 6.79
N ASP A 457 -4.74 -33.07 7.92
CA ASP A 457 -5.54 -33.15 9.14
C ASP A 457 -5.48 -31.83 9.95
N ALA A 458 -6.11 -31.81 11.13
CA ALA A 458 -6.01 -30.67 12.05
C ALA A 458 -4.61 -30.49 12.64
N ALA A 459 -3.81 -31.56 12.70
CA ALA A 459 -2.45 -31.59 13.27
C ALA A 459 -1.39 -31.03 12.32
N GLY A 460 -1.73 -30.90 11.04
CA GLY A 460 -0.81 -30.54 9.98
C GLY A 460 -0.04 -31.70 9.38
N ASN A 461 -0.38 -32.96 9.67
CA ASN A 461 0.16 -34.09 8.92
C ASN A 461 -0.45 -34.09 7.50
N LYS A 462 0.37 -34.36 6.49
CA LYS A 462 0.00 -34.19 5.08
C LYS A 462 0.29 -35.44 4.26
N MET A 463 -0.61 -35.76 3.33
CA MET A 463 -0.40 -36.80 2.32
C MET A 463 -0.87 -36.31 0.95
N ALA A 464 0.05 -36.26 -0.02
CA ALA A 464 -0.21 -35.77 -1.37
C ALA A 464 -0.67 -36.91 -2.30
N SER A 465 -1.63 -36.61 -3.18
CA SER A 465 -1.96 -37.48 -4.31
C SER A 465 -0.81 -37.57 -5.30
N GLU A 466 -0.86 -38.54 -6.20
CA GLU A 466 -0.14 -38.43 -7.47
C GLU A 466 -0.64 -37.18 -8.23
N PRO A 467 0.25 -36.49 -8.98
CA PRO A 467 -0.16 -35.33 -9.76
C PRO A 467 -1.08 -35.74 -10.91
N VAL A 468 -2.10 -34.92 -11.16
CA VAL A 468 -2.96 -35.01 -12.36
C VAL A 468 -2.68 -33.81 -13.25
N THR A 469 -2.67 -34.03 -14.57
CA THR A 469 -2.59 -32.94 -15.54
C THR A 469 -3.98 -32.47 -15.93
N GLY A 470 -4.22 -31.16 -15.90
CA GLY A 470 -5.40 -30.54 -16.48
C GLY A 470 -5.03 -29.43 -17.44
N SER A 471 -5.74 -29.33 -18.56
CA SER A 471 -5.47 -28.32 -19.60
C SER A 471 -6.70 -27.47 -19.85
N THR A 472 -6.52 -26.15 -19.89
CA THR A 472 -7.57 -25.22 -20.35
C THR A 472 -7.79 -25.34 -21.85
N MET A 473 -8.96 -24.89 -22.30
CA MET A 473 -9.25 -24.80 -23.74
C MET A 473 -8.38 -23.72 -24.38
N VAL A 474 -7.96 -23.93 -25.63
CA VAL A 474 -7.26 -22.91 -26.42
C VAL A 474 -8.26 -21.83 -26.80
N ASP A 475 -7.89 -20.58 -26.57
CA ASP A 475 -8.68 -19.46 -27.04
C ASP A 475 -8.31 -19.08 -28.47
N THR A 476 -9.33 -18.98 -29.33
CA THR A 476 -9.20 -18.64 -30.75
C THR A 476 -10.14 -17.52 -31.17
N ALA A 477 -10.93 -16.97 -30.24
CA ALA A 477 -11.85 -15.89 -30.58
C ALA A 477 -11.13 -14.56 -30.36
N ALA A 478 -11.31 -13.62 -31.28
CA ALA A 478 -10.90 -12.26 -31.03
C ALA A 478 -11.88 -11.57 -30.07
N PRO A 479 -11.39 -10.62 -29.25
CA PRO A 479 -12.28 -9.77 -28.46
C PRO A 479 -13.24 -9.03 -29.38
N ALA A 480 -14.39 -8.62 -28.86
CA ALA A 480 -15.30 -7.74 -29.58
C ALA A 480 -14.57 -6.47 -30.06
N LYS A 481 -15.04 -5.85 -31.14
CA LYS A 481 -14.47 -4.58 -31.60
C LYS A 481 -14.59 -3.53 -30.49
N THR A 482 -13.53 -2.76 -30.27
CA THR A 482 -13.56 -1.59 -29.38
C THR A 482 -14.62 -0.58 -29.85
N THR A 483 -15.49 -0.15 -28.94
CA THR A 483 -16.57 0.82 -29.20
C THR A 483 -16.53 1.98 -28.21
N GLY A 484 -17.39 2.99 -28.42
CA GLY A 484 -17.49 4.13 -27.52
C GLY A 484 -16.23 5.00 -27.48
N ILE A 485 -15.45 5.01 -28.58
CA ILE A 485 -14.26 5.85 -28.68
C ILE A 485 -14.70 7.31 -28.67
N ILE A 486 -14.20 8.08 -27.70
CA ILE A 486 -14.45 9.50 -27.54
C ILE A 486 -13.13 10.26 -27.35
N ALA A 487 -13.15 11.54 -27.72
CA ALA A 487 -12.13 12.50 -27.32
C ALA A 487 -12.54 13.10 -25.98
N GLN A 488 -12.10 12.48 -24.88
CA GLN A 488 -12.47 12.90 -23.52
C GLN A 488 -11.89 14.27 -23.17
N ALA A 489 -10.68 14.57 -23.66
CA ALA A 489 -10.06 15.88 -23.56
C ALA A 489 -9.38 16.25 -24.88
N ARG A 490 -9.38 17.55 -25.19
CA ARG A 490 -8.75 18.12 -26.37
C ARG A 490 -8.01 19.38 -25.96
N THR A 491 -6.81 19.53 -26.47
CA THR A 491 -5.93 20.69 -26.31
C THR A 491 -5.49 21.17 -27.69
N LEU A 492 -4.64 22.19 -27.77
CA LEU A 492 -4.07 22.61 -29.05
C LEU A 492 -3.17 21.53 -29.69
N SER A 493 -2.50 20.71 -28.88
CA SER A 493 -1.47 19.78 -29.35
C SER A 493 -1.71 18.31 -29.01
N SER A 494 -2.83 17.98 -28.36
CA SER A 494 -3.14 16.61 -27.95
C SER A 494 -4.63 16.30 -27.85
N VAL A 495 -4.94 15.02 -28.01
CA VAL A 495 -6.27 14.43 -27.79
C VAL A 495 -6.12 13.28 -26.82
N THR A 496 -6.94 13.25 -25.77
CA THR A 496 -7.04 12.11 -24.86
C THR A 496 -8.22 11.24 -25.29
N LEU A 497 -7.91 10.03 -25.75
CA LEU A 497 -8.88 9.05 -26.19
C LEU A 497 -9.34 8.19 -25.01
N LYS A 498 -10.65 7.96 -24.95
CA LYS A 498 -11.28 7.00 -24.04
C LYS A 498 -12.20 6.09 -24.83
N TRP A 499 -12.31 4.83 -24.41
CA TRP A 499 -13.16 3.84 -25.06
C TRP A 499 -13.77 2.87 -24.04
N ASN A 500 -14.76 2.12 -24.48
CA ASN A 500 -15.34 1.04 -23.67
C ASN A 500 -14.45 -0.21 -23.78
N LYS A 501 -14.21 -0.90 -22.66
CA LYS A 501 -13.56 -2.22 -22.67
C LYS A 501 -14.41 -3.18 -23.53
N PRO A 502 -13.87 -3.74 -24.62
CA PRO A 502 -14.58 -4.77 -25.36
C PRO A 502 -14.77 -6.02 -24.48
N ALA A 503 -15.86 -6.74 -24.73
CA ALA A 503 -16.06 -8.05 -24.15
C ALA A 503 -15.19 -9.08 -24.89
N ASP A 504 -14.74 -10.10 -24.16
CA ASP A 504 -14.11 -11.28 -24.72
C ASP A 504 -14.83 -12.55 -24.26
N ASN A 505 -14.55 -13.68 -24.89
CA ASN A 505 -15.13 -14.99 -24.54
C ASN A 505 -14.52 -15.60 -23.27
N ASP A 506 -13.36 -15.09 -22.84
CA ASP A 506 -12.65 -15.53 -21.65
C ASP A 506 -12.99 -14.63 -20.44
N SER A 507 -12.93 -15.22 -19.25
CA SER A 507 -13.33 -14.57 -17.99
C SER A 507 -12.26 -13.64 -17.39
N ILE A 508 -11.00 -13.79 -17.79
CA ILE A 508 -9.90 -12.89 -17.41
C ILE A 508 -10.07 -11.58 -18.21
N ASN A 509 -10.44 -11.67 -19.48
CA ASN A 509 -10.70 -10.55 -20.40
C ASN A 509 -9.58 -9.48 -20.28
N GLU A 510 -8.33 -9.95 -20.21
CA GLU A 510 -7.14 -9.10 -20.16
C GLU A 510 -6.77 -8.70 -21.59
N LEU A 511 -7.01 -7.44 -21.92
CA LEU A 511 -6.80 -6.91 -23.25
C LEU A 511 -5.70 -5.85 -23.26
N SER A 512 -4.86 -5.91 -24.28
CA SER A 512 -3.91 -4.87 -24.64
C SER A 512 -4.41 -4.10 -25.86
N TYR A 513 -4.08 -2.81 -25.94
CA TYR A 513 -4.54 -1.94 -27.02
C TYR A 513 -3.37 -1.26 -27.72
N ASP A 514 -3.39 -1.32 -29.04
CA ASP A 514 -2.56 -0.49 -29.90
C ASP A 514 -3.39 0.61 -30.53
N VAL A 515 -2.93 1.85 -30.40
CA VAL A 515 -3.59 3.03 -30.93
C VAL A 515 -2.86 3.48 -32.19
N PHE A 516 -3.61 3.64 -33.27
CA PHE A 516 -3.10 4.10 -34.54
C PHE A 516 -3.67 5.48 -34.86
N ARG A 517 -2.80 6.41 -35.26
CA ARG A 517 -3.14 7.73 -35.79
C ARG A 517 -2.87 7.73 -37.28
N ASN A 518 -3.88 7.98 -38.10
CA ASN A 518 -3.78 7.96 -39.57
C ASN A 518 -3.09 6.70 -40.11
N GLY A 519 -3.37 5.54 -39.51
CA GLY A 519 -2.80 4.25 -39.88
C GLY A 519 -1.41 3.93 -39.31
N VAL A 520 -0.79 4.84 -38.54
CA VAL A 520 0.52 4.62 -37.91
C VAL A 520 0.36 4.44 -36.40
N LYS A 521 0.96 3.38 -35.83
CA LYS A 521 0.94 3.12 -34.39
C LYS A 521 1.65 4.25 -33.64
N VAL A 522 1.00 4.80 -32.61
CA VAL A 522 1.53 5.95 -31.83
C VAL A 522 1.99 5.58 -30.43
N ASN A 523 1.52 4.46 -29.88
CA ASN A 523 1.97 3.96 -28.58
C ASN A 523 3.24 3.11 -28.73
N ALA A 524 4.27 3.37 -27.91
CA ALA A 524 5.52 2.60 -27.92
C ALA A 524 5.35 1.18 -27.36
N GLY A 525 4.45 1.02 -26.38
CA GLY A 525 4.05 -0.26 -25.79
C GLY A 525 2.53 -0.34 -25.65
N PRO A 526 1.97 -1.54 -25.40
CA PRO A 526 0.53 -1.74 -25.29
C PRO A 526 -0.09 -0.84 -24.21
N VAL A 527 -1.27 -0.30 -24.50
CA VAL A 527 -2.12 0.38 -23.52
C VAL A 527 -3.01 -0.66 -22.84
N TYR A 528 -3.38 -0.47 -21.57
CA TYR A 528 -4.27 -1.37 -20.82
C TYR A 528 -5.45 -0.61 -20.21
N PHE A 529 -6.63 -1.23 -20.20
CA PHE A 529 -7.85 -0.63 -19.63
C PHE A 529 -7.77 -0.55 -18.09
N PRO A 530 -8.34 0.48 -17.40
CA PRO A 530 -9.17 1.59 -17.90
C PRO A 530 -8.39 2.84 -18.34
N SER A 531 -7.12 2.70 -18.75
CA SER A 531 -6.30 3.88 -19.07
C SER A 531 -6.85 4.65 -20.28
N ASP A 532 -7.05 5.95 -20.09
CA ASP A 532 -7.20 6.88 -21.19
C ASP A 532 -5.85 7.02 -21.92
N TYR A 533 -5.85 7.19 -23.24
CA TYR A 533 -4.61 7.32 -24.02
C TYR A 533 -4.48 8.70 -24.65
N LYS A 534 -3.48 9.46 -24.18
CA LYS A 534 -3.16 10.79 -24.70
C LYS A 534 -2.26 10.67 -25.93
N VAL A 535 -2.79 11.11 -27.08
CA VAL A 535 -2.01 11.27 -28.31
C VAL A 535 -1.51 12.71 -28.36
N GLU A 536 -0.19 12.88 -28.32
CA GLU A 536 0.48 14.19 -28.30
C GLU A 536 1.04 14.57 -29.67
N ASN A 537 1.62 15.78 -29.76
CA ASN A 537 2.25 16.31 -30.98
C ASN A 537 1.28 16.33 -32.18
N LEU A 538 0.03 16.70 -31.92
CA LEU A 538 -1.00 16.91 -32.92
C LEU A 538 -0.97 18.37 -33.40
N PRO A 539 -1.17 18.64 -34.70
CA PRO A 539 -1.36 20.00 -35.18
C PRO A 539 -2.70 20.56 -34.69
N SER A 540 -2.71 21.84 -34.29
CA SER A 540 -3.92 22.55 -33.82
C SER A 540 -5.02 22.60 -34.90
N GLY A 541 -6.29 22.52 -34.46
CA GLY A 541 -7.49 22.62 -35.30
C GLY A 541 -7.65 21.56 -36.39
N THR A 542 -6.75 20.57 -36.48
CA THR A 542 -6.68 19.65 -37.61
C THR A 542 -7.28 18.31 -37.26
N ALA A 543 -8.21 17.82 -38.08
CA ALA A 543 -8.81 16.51 -37.91
C ALA A 543 -7.78 15.38 -38.03
N GLN A 544 -7.82 14.43 -37.10
CA GLN A 544 -7.01 13.22 -37.06
C GLN A 544 -7.94 12.01 -36.99
N SER A 545 -7.54 10.93 -37.67
CA SER A 545 -8.24 9.65 -37.61
C SER A 545 -7.53 8.69 -36.66
N PHE A 546 -8.30 7.96 -35.86
CA PHE A 546 -7.83 7.02 -34.86
C PHE A 546 -8.50 5.66 -35.03
N THR A 547 -7.71 4.60 -34.92
CA THR A 547 -8.20 3.22 -34.76
C THR A 547 -7.51 2.57 -33.58
N ILE A 548 -8.23 1.67 -32.91
CA ILE A 548 -7.74 0.94 -31.75
C ILE A 548 -7.77 -0.55 -32.08
N VAL A 549 -6.65 -1.23 -31.93
CA VAL A 549 -6.56 -2.68 -32.08
C VAL A 549 -6.48 -3.29 -30.68
N ALA A 550 -7.55 -3.97 -30.27
CA ALA A 550 -7.57 -4.78 -29.06
C ALA A 550 -6.92 -6.14 -29.37
N THR A 551 -6.07 -6.61 -28.47
CA THR A 551 -5.40 -7.92 -28.54
C THR A 551 -5.56 -8.62 -27.20
N ASP A 552 -6.13 -9.82 -27.22
CA ASP A 552 -6.25 -10.67 -26.03
C ASP A 552 -4.91 -11.34 -25.68
N LYS A 553 -4.91 -12.10 -24.57
CA LYS A 553 -3.71 -12.80 -24.06
C LYS A 553 -3.22 -13.92 -24.96
N SER A 554 -4.12 -14.53 -25.75
CA SER A 554 -3.82 -15.59 -26.71
C SER A 554 -3.36 -15.03 -28.07
N GLY A 555 -3.40 -13.71 -28.23
CA GLY A 555 -2.93 -12.98 -29.41
C GLY A 555 -4.01 -12.79 -30.48
N ASN A 556 -5.29 -13.08 -30.22
CA ASN A 556 -6.34 -12.78 -31.20
C ASN A 556 -6.68 -11.29 -31.15
N ARG A 557 -7.04 -10.72 -32.30
CA ARG A 557 -7.08 -9.26 -32.49
C ARG A 557 -8.37 -8.79 -33.12
N SER A 558 -8.88 -7.66 -32.64
CA SER A 558 -9.98 -6.94 -33.29
C SER A 558 -9.65 -5.46 -33.45
N THR A 559 -10.11 -4.88 -34.55
CA THR A 559 -9.88 -3.46 -34.88
C THR A 559 -11.20 -2.69 -34.75
N SER A 560 -11.15 -1.55 -34.07
CA SER A 560 -12.28 -0.63 -33.97
C SER A 560 -12.70 -0.06 -35.32
N GLU A 561 -13.88 0.54 -35.36
CA GLU A 561 -14.20 1.50 -36.43
C GLU A 561 -13.29 2.74 -36.33
N VAL A 562 -13.15 3.48 -37.44
CA VAL A 562 -12.37 4.72 -37.47
C VAL A 562 -13.09 5.80 -36.68
N PHE A 563 -12.40 6.39 -35.70
CA PHE A 563 -12.85 7.55 -34.94
C PHE A 563 -12.10 8.80 -35.40
N THR A 564 -12.82 9.85 -35.77
CA THR A 564 -12.21 11.12 -36.23
C THR A 564 -12.54 12.24 -35.25
N THR A 565 -11.51 13.01 -34.86
CA THR A 565 -11.65 14.20 -34.02
C THR A 565 -10.53 15.18 -34.31
N SER A 566 -10.68 16.43 -33.87
CA SER A 566 -9.65 17.47 -33.99
C SER A 566 -9.20 17.92 -32.60
N THR A 567 -7.97 18.43 -32.52
CA THR A 567 -7.51 19.32 -31.45
C THR A 567 -8.34 20.60 -31.40
N THR A 568 -8.22 21.38 -30.34
CA THR A 568 -8.83 22.72 -30.30
C THR A 568 -8.12 23.65 -31.29
N SER A 569 -8.84 24.67 -31.75
CA SER A 569 -8.29 25.75 -32.61
C SER A 569 -7.98 27.02 -31.82
N THR A 570 -8.33 27.03 -30.53
CA THR A 570 -8.13 28.16 -29.60
C THR A 570 -7.59 27.60 -28.29
N ASP A 571 -6.60 28.28 -27.75
CA ASP A 571 -6.12 28.02 -26.39
C ASP A 571 -7.14 28.54 -25.37
N VAL A 572 -7.58 27.64 -24.49
CA VAL A 572 -8.46 27.92 -23.35
C VAL A 572 -7.94 27.24 -22.08
N THR A 573 -6.77 26.61 -22.16
CA THR A 573 -6.21 25.84 -21.06
C THR A 573 -5.25 26.75 -20.33
N ALA A 574 -5.41 26.88 -19.01
CA ALA A 574 -4.43 27.63 -18.24
C ALA A 574 -3.09 26.87 -18.16
N PRO A 575 -1.95 27.59 -18.09
CA PRO A 575 -0.66 26.96 -17.87
C PRO A 575 -0.66 26.12 -16.60
N SER A 576 0.26 25.17 -16.54
CA SER A 576 0.54 24.47 -15.30
C SER A 576 0.90 25.47 -14.20
N ARG A 577 0.59 25.11 -12.96
CA ARG A 577 0.87 25.97 -11.82
C ARG A 577 2.38 26.24 -11.71
N PRO A 578 2.83 27.50 -11.52
CA PRO A 578 4.19 27.77 -11.10
C PRO A 578 4.49 26.99 -9.82
N SER A 579 5.44 26.07 -9.88
CA SER A 579 5.77 25.17 -8.77
C SER A 579 7.10 25.57 -8.15
N TYR A 580 7.38 25.10 -6.93
CA TYR A 580 8.64 25.36 -6.23
C TYR A 580 8.96 26.86 -6.05
N LEU A 581 7.95 27.65 -5.71
CA LEU A 581 8.15 29.05 -5.32
C LEU A 581 8.94 29.10 -4.01
N GLU A 582 10.15 29.66 -4.05
CA GLU A 582 11.06 29.75 -2.91
C GLU A 582 11.72 31.12 -2.80
N ALA A 583 12.06 31.53 -1.58
CA ALA A 583 12.90 32.68 -1.33
C ALA A 583 14.38 32.27 -1.24
N GLY A 584 15.23 32.99 -1.99
CA GLY A 584 16.67 32.96 -1.82
C GLY A 584 17.12 33.70 -0.55
N ARG A 585 18.41 34.01 -0.44
CA ARG A 585 18.98 34.70 0.72
C ARG A 585 18.35 36.10 0.88
N THR A 586 17.45 36.25 1.83
CA THR A 586 16.78 37.52 2.15
C THR A 586 17.77 38.54 2.74
N THR A 587 17.54 39.82 2.44
CA THR A 587 18.19 40.98 3.08
C THR A 587 17.20 41.66 4.03
N THR A 588 17.55 42.85 4.53
CA THR A 588 16.65 43.69 5.32
C THR A 588 15.55 44.35 4.48
N ASP A 589 15.70 44.39 3.16
CA ASP A 589 14.82 45.15 2.25
C ASP A 589 14.43 44.40 0.96
N THR A 590 14.97 43.19 0.75
CA THR A 590 14.83 42.44 -0.49
C THR A 590 14.65 40.94 -0.22
N ILE A 591 13.74 40.31 -0.97
CA ILE A 591 13.50 38.87 -1.02
C ILE A 591 13.63 38.42 -2.47
N PRO A 592 14.74 37.77 -2.86
CA PRO A 592 14.86 37.13 -4.17
C PRO A 592 13.93 35.93 -4.23
N LEU A 593 13.01 35.88 -5.19
CA LEU A 593 12.14 34.75 -5.46
C LEU A 593 12.62 33.95 -6.66
N LYS A 594 12.46 32.63 -6.59
CA LYS A 594 12.61 31.70 -7.72
C LYS A 594 11.47 30.70 -7.74
N TRP A 595 11.15 30.20 -8.93
CA TRP A 595 10.18 29.12 -9.13
C TRP A 595 10.59 28.23 -10.30
N THR A 596 9.86 27.14 -10.49
CA THR A 596 9.96 26.29 -11.69
C THR A 596 8.99 26.78 -12.74
N ALA A 597 9.44 26.81 -14.00
CA ALA A 597 8.64 27.25 -15.12
C ALA A 597 7.35 26.44 -15.24
N SER A 598 6.25 27.13 -15.47
CA SER A 598 5.01 26.55 -15.96
C SER A 598 5.20 26.01 -17.38
N ILE A 599 4.36 25.04 -17.74
CA ILE A 599 4.24 24.47 -19.09
C ILE A 599 2.79 24.61 -19.55
N ASP A 600 2.57 24.70 -20.84
CA ASP A 600 1.24 24.87 -21.43
C ASP A 600 0.95 23.80 -22.50
N ASP A 601 -0.30 23.73 -22.95
CA ASP A 601 -0.71 22.82 -24.02
C ASP A 601 -0.37 23.34 -25.43
N ASP A 602 0.04 24.62 -25.55
CA ASP A 602 0.77 25.17 -26.67
C ASP A 602 2.30 25.07 -26.43
N PRO A 603 2.99 24.09 -27.05
CA PRO A 603 4.44 23.95 -26.87
C PRO A 603 5.26 25.11 -27.44
N ASN A 604 4.65 25.97 -28.26
CA ASN A 604 5.29 27.18 -28.81
C ASN A 604 4.79 28.48 -28.15
N GLY A 605 3.85 28.37 -27.21
CA GLY A 605 3.24 29.52 -26.52
C GLY A 605 4.20 30.17 -25.52
N SER A 606 4.19 31.50 -25.43
CA SER A 606 4.97 32.20 -24.39
C SER A 606 4.20 32.24 -23.07
N ILE A 607 4.86 31.84 -21.98
CA ILE A 607 4.35 32.00 -20.62
C ILE A 607 5.09 33.14 -19.94
N THR A 608 4.33 34.02 -19.28
CA THR A 608 4.85 35.10 -18.44
C THR A 608 4.28 35.00 -17.03
N TYR A 609 4.88 35.70 -16.08
CA TYR A 609 4.49 35.62 -14.67
C TYR A 609 4.23 36.99 -14.06
N ASP A 610 3.17 37.07 -13.26
CA ASP A 610 2.89 38.20 -12.38
C ASP A 610 3.09 37.79 -10.91
N VAL A 611 3.77 38.63 -10.15
CA VAL A 611 4.19 38.37 -8.76
C VAL A 611 3.41 39.29 -7.83
N PHE A 612 2.81 38.72 -6.79
CA PHE A 612 1.97 39.44 -5.84
C PHE A 612 2.47 39.28 -4.41
N ASN A 613 2.23 40.30 -3.58
CA ASN A 613 2.25 40.22 -2.12
C ASN A 613 0.84 40.53 -1.60
N GLY A 614 0.19 39.54 -0.98
CA GLY A 614 -1.26 39.58 -0.77
C GLY A 614 -1.95 39.82 -2.12
N ASP A 615 -2.82 40.83 -2.20
CA ASP A 615 -3.51 41.20 -3.44
C ASP A 615 -2.81 42.28 -4.27
N THR A 616 -1.65 42.77 -3.81
CA THR A 616 -0.89 43.79 -4.52
C THR A 616 0.08 43.17 -5.51
N GLN A 617 -0.07 43.48 -6.80
CA GLN A 617 0.90 43.11 -7.83
C GLN A 617 2.18 43.93 -7.70
N LEU A 618 3.33 43.26 -7.72
CA LEU A 618 4.64 43.84 -7.47
C LEU A 618 5.40 44.20 -8.74
N ASN A 619 5.22 43.44 -9.82
CA ASN A 619 5.85 43.69 -11.10
C ASN A 619 4.93 44.50 -12.02
N VAL A 620 5.49 45.53 -12.67
CA VAL A 620 4.76 46.34 -13.67
C VAL A 620 4.77 45.67 -15.04
N GLN A 621 5.86 44.99 -15.38
CA GLN A 621 5.99 44.21 -16.62
C GLN A 621 5.95 42.72 -16.30
N PRO A 622 5.26 41.89 -17.10
CA PRO A 622 5.25 40.45 -16.90
C PRO A 622 6.68 39.88 -16.92
N VAL A 623 6.98 38.98 -15.97
CA VAL A 623 8.29 38.35 -15.87
C VAL A 623 8.37 37.21 -16.88
N ALA A 624 9.34 37.24 -17.80
CA ALA A 624 9.55 36.15 -18.78
C ALA A 624 10.41 35.00 -18.25
N GLY A 625 11.18 35.24 -17.18
CA GLY A 625 12.00 34.23 -16.50
C GLY A 625 11.32 33.64 -15.27
N THR A 626 12.06 32.82 -14.52
CA THR A 626 11.53 32.13 -13.34
C THR A 626 12.07 32.69 -12.02
N SER A 627 12.35 34.00 -11.99
CA SER A 627 12.86 34.68 -10.81
C SER A 627 12.44 36.14 -10.77
N PHE A 628 12.22 36.66 -9.56
CA PHE A 628 11.85 38.05 -9.33
C PHE A 628 12.39 38.54 -7.99
N ASN A 629 12.95 39.75 -7.93
CA ASN A 629 13.38 40.34 -6.67
C ASN A 629 12.27 41.20 -6.08
N VAL A 630 11.69 40.78 -4.96
CA VAL A 630 10.77 41.62 -4.17
C VAL A 630 11.61 42.62 -3.39
N THR A 631 11.52 43.90 -3.71
CA THR A 631 12.33 44.99 -3.13
C THR A 631 11.46 45.98 -2.34
N ASN A 632 12.06 47.03 -1.79
CA ASN A 632 11.40 48.10 -1.03
C ASN A 632 10.63 47.60 0.21
N LEU A 633 11.10 46.51 0.81
CA LEU A 633 10.56 46.00 2.06
C LEU A 633 11.27 46.68 3.25
N HIS A 634 10.61 46.72 4.40
CA HIS A 634 11.26 47.10 5.66
C HIS A 634 11.82 45.85 6.34
N ALA A 635 12.79 46.02 7.25
CA ALA A 635 13.30 44.91 8.05
C ALA A 635 12.18 44.29 8.90
N GLN A 636 12.19 42.96 9.06
CA GLN A 636 11.16 42.20 9.79
C GLN A 636 9.73 42.34 9.24
N THR A 637 9.59 42.56 7.93
CA THR A 637 8.27 42.58 7.28
C THR A 637 7.90 41.17 6.87
N GLU A 638 6.75 40.68 7.33
CA GLU A 638 6.11 39.47 6.83
C GLU A 638 5.42 39.77 5.50
N VAL A 639 5.54 38.84 4.56
CA VAL A 639 4.95 38.93 3.23
C VAL A 639 4.35 37.59 2.83
N SER A 640 3.25 37.64 2.08
CA SER A 640 2.55 36.46 1.55
C SER A 640 2.61 36.50 0.04
N LEU A 641 3.53 35.74 -0.54
CA LEU A 641 3.91 35.85 -1.95
C LEU A 641 3.20 34.80 -2.79
N ARG A 642 2.68 35.20 -3.96
CA ARG A 642 2.18 34.27 -4.98
C ARG A 642 2.66 34.69 -6.36
N VAL A 643 2.83 33.71 -7.24
CA VAL A 643 3.20 33.91 -8.65
C VAL A 643 2.08 33.39 -9.53
N VAL A 644 1.62 34.18 -10.48
CA VAL A 644 0.55 33.82 -11.42
C VAL A 644 1.16 33.63 -12.79
N ALA A 645 1.16 32.40 -13.32
CA ALA A 645 1.49 32.14 -14.72
C ALA A 645 0.35 32.61 -15.62
N LYS A 646 0.72 33.14 -16.79
CA LYS A 646 -0.17 33.58 -17.85
C LYS A 646 0.37 33.18 -19.22
N ASP A 647 -0.43 32.50 -20.02
CA ASP A 647 -0.10 32.20 -21.42
C ASP A 647 -0.38 33.38 -22.36
N ALA A 648 -0.10 33.19 -23.66
CA ALA A 648 -0.35 34.17 -24.71
C ALA A 648 -1.85 34.40 -24.99
N ALA A 649 -2.73 33.44 -24.70
CA ALA A 649 -4.18 33.58 -24.83
C ALA A 649 -4.83 34.31 -23.64
N GLY A 650 -4.08 34.49 -22.55
CA GLY A 650 -4.48 35.18 -21.34
C GLY A 650 -5.06 34.28 -20.25
N ASN A 651 -5.00 32.95 -20.37
CA ASN A 651 -5.42 32.06 -19.29
C ASN A 651 -4.38 32.07 -18.17
N THR A 652 -4.81 31.88 -16.92
CA THR A 652 -3.93 32.08 -15.75
C THR A 652 -4.00 30.96 -14.73
N ARG A 653 -2.89 30.71 -14.05
CA ARG A 653 -2.81 29.79 -12.91
C ARG A 653 -1.89 30.35 -11.81
N SER A 654 -2.43 30.51 -10.61
CA SER A 654 -1.69 30.97 -9.42
C SER A 654 -0.87 29.83 -8.81
N SER A 655 0.34 30.10 -8.31
CA SER A 655 1.09 29.23 -7.40
C SER A 655 0.32 29.03 -6.08
N TYR A 656 0.84 28.18 -5.20
CA TYR A 656 0.45 28.26 -3.79
C TYR A 656 1.03 29.52 -3.14
N ILE A 657 0.45 29.93 -2.02
CA ILE A 657 0.94 31.07 -1.23
C ILE A 657 2.23 30.65 -0.53
N TYR A 658 3.23 31.53 -0.57
CA TYR A 658 4.52 31.36 0.10
C TYR A 658 4.72 32.50 1.10
N ASP A 659 4.59 32.18 2.38
CA ASP A 659 4.78 33.14 3.47
C ASP A 659 6.25 33.19 3.89
N THR A 660 6.80 34.40 4.02
CA THR A 660 8.20 34.62 4.43
C THR A 660 8.40 36.01 5.04
N SER A 661 9.63 36.34 5.45
CA SER A 661 9.95 37.67 5.99
C SER A 661 11.37 38.16 5.68
N THR A 662 11.57 39.47 5.71
CA THR A 662 12.90 40.09 5.63
C THR A 662 13.69 39.94 6.93
N LYS A 663 15.02 40.03 6.84
CA LYS A 663 15.90 39.90 8.02
C LYS A 663 15.74 41.06 8.99
N LYS A 664 16.01 40.77 10.28
CA LYS A 664 16.19 41.80 11.32
C LYS A 664 17.39 42.69 10.99
N LEU A 665 17.31 43.96 11.38
CA LEU A 665 18.50 44.81 11.45
C LEU A 665 19.49 44.18 12.44
N LYS A 666 20.76 44.06 12.06
CA LYS A 666 21.81 43.66 13.02
C LYS A 666 21.97 44.81 14.01
N GLY A 667 21.67 44.58 15.28
CA GLY A 667 22.00 45.52 16.34
C GLY A 667 23.52 45.71 16.40
N ASN A 668 23.97 46.96 16.47
CA ASN A 668 25.36 47.32 16.75
C ASN A 668 25.71 47.04 18.20
#